data_AF-A0A8S2GJ43-F1
#
_entry.id   AF-A0A8S2GJ43-F1
#
_cell.length_a   1.000
_cell.length_b   1.000
_cell.length_c   1.000
_cell.angle_alpha   90.00
_cell.angle_beta   90.00
_cell.angle_gamma   90.00
#
_symmetry.space_group_name_H-M   'P 1'
#
loop_
_entity.id
_entity.type
_entity.pdbx_description
1 polymer ?
#
loop_
_entity_poly.entity_id
_entity_poly.type
_entity_poly.pdbx_seq_one_letter_code
_entity_poly.pdbx_strand_id
1 'polypeptide(L)'
;MVDELPNCDYYIPSECYITPFDDKDEINNIILSKTIDILLPNGRVIKLDQKPDENLKDIRLTLKKKYNITWSYQFSSITHTSNNDDGDVILDESQPIEKIGLVYAFLRIDKGEQKQLCPWVSVSDRFDLDHLNYFSDNLCKWRDSTIAKDILEAPPLISNSSLSNIDEFPVYVKRLDKSFLCDKQMKPNDLLRDIITDDVYRQKNFDYFNSCTEQILRFSYRNELLSNNNYPLLQYSYVQECLIKNQEIHVEIMQIEIPKENVKEKVTFIEPNIFMQNNPQTNQRQIPQLISENNENFGFHFRLPPSSSAKQQTFTFRLGLYYGRRRLFQNDDITWNNTTLESIPIITPLKLCQLLPGTLLCLSLTSVASLKKLETYFLNLSIFRSNGYLMSGTYEYLFNPAHNLIPTHHLYPSAFIGSASITNDKHYEIKIKFSQHYDCIRFYTQDEIDKELSKIDIPRPTSISSVKRQINDTGNSEALNYLLGILSEQTEYDVPEPSWFSQQNDWSSAPIDSLPCVIHSAVNQIHTTISQSTLSLLPYDKLFYIYKLIELWPQISMEMSFFLLDCTLPDGRIRSYSVSKLEQLPDHEFIFYLPQIIQAMHFELYVDTPLNRLILKRSLCNRTIGQRLFWSLTTQSTLSASITSPDYLTVKSPEQKTAPNIFSRNGRILLELYKIYCGINIFNDLQTQLRISLRLSTINQRIRGIDRHGSESQSKKSSSELKQQLLFRLKEQNPNTWCCVSPFDSSCLYGELLIDEC
;
A
#
# COMPACT_ATOMS: atom_id res chain seq x y z
N MET A 1 -23.60 -41.67 37.95
CA MET A 1 -24.73 -41.07 37.22
C MET A 1 -24.54 -39.56 37.38
N VAL A 2 -23.80 -38.87 36.49
CA VAL A 2 -24.19 -38.52 35.09
C VAL A 2 -25.46 -37.66 35.18
N ASP A 3 -25.51 -36.35 34.91
CA ASP A 3 -24.69 -35.51 34.03
C ASP A 3 -24.60 -34.04 34.49
N GLU A 4 -23.53 -33.42 34.02
CA GLU A 4 -23.12 -32.02 34.14
C GLU A 4 -23.89 -31.08 33.19
N LEU A 5 -24.05 -29.84 33.63
CA LEU A 5 -23.99 -28.63 32.80
C LEU A 5 -23.51 -27.49 33.71
N PRO A 6 -22.51 -26.72 33.27
CA PRO A 6 -22.77 -25.30 33.15
C PRO A 6 -22.21 -24.68 31.86
N ASN A 7 -23.03 -23.84 31.25
CA ASN A 7 -22.62 -22.89 30.20
C ASN A 7 -21.52 -21.96 30.73
N CYS A 8 -20.33 -22.04 30.13
CA CYS A 8 -19.31 -21.01 30.16
C CYS A 8 -18.97 -20.67 28.71
N ASP A 9 -19.41 -19.49 28.26
CA ASP A 9 -18.97 -18.87 27.02
C ASP A 9 -17.50 -18.46 27.17
N TYR A 10 -16.59 -19.29 26.68
CA TYR A 10 -15.19 -18.90 26.49
C TYR A 10 -15.04 -18.30 25.09
N TYR A 11 -14.93 -16.97 25.03
CA TYR A 11 -14.37 -16.27 23.88
C TYR A 11 -12.87 -16.53 23.84
N ILE A 12 -12.41 -17.29 22.83
CA ILE A 12 -10.99 -17.50 22.55
C ILE A 12 -10.57 -16.49 21.47
N PRO A 13 -9.46 -15.75 21.62
CA PRO A 13 -9.00 -14.77 20.62
C PRO A 13 -8.63 -15.42 19.29
N SER A 14 -8.74 -14.66 18.21
CA SER A 14 -8.38 -15.01 16.82
C SER A 14 -6.89 -15.32 16.58
N GLU A 15 -6.07 -15.35 17.64
CA GLU A 15 -4.68 -15.83 17.61
C GLU A 15 -4.56 -17.36 17.76
N CYS A 16 -5.67 -18.09 17.92
CA CYS A 16 -5.66 -19.53 18.20
C CYS A 16 -6.00 -20.47 17.03
N TYR A 17 -6.10 -20.00 15.78
CA TYR A 17 -6.47 -20.87 14.64
C TYR A 17 -5.40 -20.97 13.56
N ILE A 18 -4.16 -21.16 13.99
CA ILE A 18 -3.35 -22.22 13.36
C ILE A 18 -3.84 -23.48 14.05
N THR A 19 -4.41 -24.44 13.34
CA THR A 19 -4.69 -25.75 13.95
C THR A 19 -3.41 -26.20 14.68
N PRO A 20 -3.45 -26.38 16.02
CA PRO A 20 -2.36 -27.07 16.66
C PRO A 20 -2.28 -28.42 15.95
N PHE A 21 -1.07 -28.82 15.55
CA PHE A 21 -0.85 -30.26 15.42
C PHE A 21 -0.98 -30.73 16.86
N ASP A 22 -2.16 -31.23 17.22
CA ASP A 22 -2.40 -31.70 18.58
C ASP A 22 -1.50 -32.90 18.86
N ASP A 23 -0.83 -32.86 20.02
CA ASP A 23 0.19 -33.78 20.54
C ASP A 23 -0.37 -35.14 20.99
N LYS A 24 -1.37 -35.70 20.30
CA LYS A 24 -1.87 -37.04 20.63
C LYS A 24 -2.04 -37.85 19.37
N ASP A 25 -1.71 -39.13 19.48
CA ASP A 25 -1.78 -40.21 18.49
C ASP A 25 -3.17 -40.44 17.82
N GLU A 26 -4.06 -39.45 17.81
CA GLU A 26 -5.38 -39.47 17.17
C GLU A 26 -5.39 -38.83 15.76
N ILE A 27 -4.23 -38.43 15.21
CA ILE A 27 -4.11 -37.85 13.85
C ILE A 27 -4.29 -38.90 12.73
N ASN A 28 -4.44 -40.18 13.04
CA ASN A 28 -4.97 -41.14 12.05
C ASN A 28 -6.48 -40.99 11.82
N ASN A 29 -7.20 -40.20 12.63
CA ASN A 29 -8.65 -39.96 12.49
C ASN A 29 -9.02 -38.54 12.05
N ILE A 30 -8.07 -37.61 11.91
CA ILE A 30 -8.24 -36.33 11.20
C ILE A 30 -7.62 -36.44 9.80
N ILE A 31 -7.71 -37.63 9.19
CA ILE A 31 -7.95 -37.70 7.75
C ILE A 31 -9.27 -36.94 7.56
N LEU A 32 -9.27 -35.96 6.64
CA LEU A 32 -10.45 -35.26 6.10
C LEU A 32 -11.75 -35.77 6.71
N SER A 33 -12.50 -34.94 7.46
CA SER A 33 -13.90 -35.28 7.66
C SER A 33 -14.45 -35.58 6.28
N LYS A 34 -14.74 -36.86 6.01
CA LYS A 34 -15.24 -37.30 4.70
C LYS A 34 -16.51 -36.55 4.36
N THR A 35 -17.10 -35.84 5.31
CA THR A 35 -18.25 -34.97 5.20
C THR A 35 -17.84 -33.48 5.24
N ILE A 36 -18.35 -32.69 4.30
CA ILE A 36 -18.38 -31.23 4.36
C ILE A 36 -19.78 -30.78 4.80
N ASP A 37 -19.84 -29.85 5.74
CA ASP A 37 -21.09 -29.25 6.20
C ASP A 37 -21.49 -28.08 5.29
N ILE A 38 -22.61 -28.20 4.58
CA ILE A 38 -23.13 -27.17 3.68
C ILE A 38 -24.31 -26.44 4.31
N LEU A 39 -24.11 -25.16 4.62
CA LEU A 39 -25.13 -24.29 5.20
C LEU A 39 -25.94 -23.63 4.07
N LEU A 40 -27.20 -24.07 3.95
CA LEU A 40 -28.15 -23.59 2.95
C LEU A 40 -28.71 -22.21 3.31
N PRO A 41 -29.24 -21.45 2.33
CA PRO A 41 -29.83 -20.12 2.57
C PRO A 41 -31.07 -20.13 3.48
N ASN A 42 -31.71 -21.28 3.62
CA ASN A 42 -32.87 -21.48 4.50
C ASN A 42 -32.48 -21.87 5.94
N GLY A 43 -31.18 -21.81 6.28
CA GLY A 43 -30.64 -22.13 7.60
C GLY A 43 -30.45 -23.63 7.87
N ARG A 44 -30.66 -24.51 6.88
CA ARG A 44 -30.42 -25.96 7.03
C ARG A 44 -28.95 -26.30 6.78
N VAL A 45 -28.39 -27.20 7.57
CA VAL A 45 -27.05 -27.76 7.36
C VAL A 45 -27.17 -29.15 6.72
N ILE A 46 -26.46 -29.37 5.62
CA ILE A 46 -26.38 -30.65 4.92
C ILE A 46 -24.97 -31.20 5.07
N LYS A 47 -24.83 -32.44 5.53
CA LYS A 47 -23.54 -33.14 5.48
C LYS A 47 -23.37 -33.84 4.15
N LEU A 48 -22.30 -33.55 3.43
CA LEU A 48 -22.02 -34.12 2.11
C LEU A 48 -20.71 -34.89 2.13
N ASP A 49 -20.77 -36.17 1.77
CA ASP A 49 -19.57 -36.99 1.65
C ASP A 49 -18.72 -36.52 0.45
N GLN A 50 -17.55 -35.96 0.74
CA GLN A 50 -16.54 -35.47 -0.18
C GLN A 50 -15.85 -36.64 -0.90
N LYS A 51 -15.80 -36.56 -2.22
CA LYS A 51 -14.99 -37.45 -3.06
C LYS A 51 -13.58 -36.89 -3.25
N PRO A 52 -12.56 -37.75 -3.45
CA PRO A 52 -11.23 -37.28 -3.85
C PRO A 52 -11.33 -36.48 -5.15
N ASP A 53 -10.63 -35.33 -5.21
CA ASP A 53 -10.62 -34.37 -6.32
C ASP A 53 -11.96 -33.68 -6.65
N GLU A 54 -12.96 -33.76 -5.76
CA GLU A 54 -14.24 -33.09 -5.98
C GLU A 54 -14.07 -31.56 -5.95
N ASN A 55 -14.49 -30.90 -7.02
CA ASN A 55 -14.49 -29.44 -7.11
C ASN A 55 -15.85 -28.86 -6.67
N LEU A 56 -15.89 -27.55 -6.44
CA LEU A 56 -17.12 -26.90 -6.01
C LEU A 56 -18.22 -26.97 -7.07
N LYS A 57 -17.89 -27.04 -8.38
CA LYS A 57 -18.89 -27.23 -9.46
C LYS A 57 -19.62 -28.57 -9.30
N ASP A 58 -18.91 -29.63 -8.92
CA ASP A 58 -19.47 -30.97 -8.73
C ASP A 58 -20.39 -31.02 -7.51
N ILE A 59 -19.99 -30.38 -6.40
CA ILE A 59 -20.87 -30.16 -5.24
C ILE A 59 -22.11 -29.38 -5.66
N ARG A 60 -21.94 -28.34 -6.46
CA ARG A 60 -23.03 -27.51 -6.97
C ARG A 60 -24.01 -28.29 -7.84
N LEU A 61 -23.52 -29.14 -8.74
CA LEU A 61 -24.38 -30.06 -9.51
C LEU A 61 -25.14 -31.03 -8.60
N THR A 62 -24.47 -31.56 -7.57
CA THR A 62 -25.09 -32.47 -6.58
C THR A 62 -26.20 -31.77 -5.79
N LEU A 63 -25.95 -30.54 -5.34
CA LEU A 63 -26.93 -29.72 -4.63
C LEU A 63 -28.11 -29.32 -5.50
N LYS A 64 -27.88 -28.99 -6.78
CA LYS A 64 -28.93 -28.70 -7.77
C LYS A 64 -29.85 -29.91 -7.94
N LYS A 65 -29.27 -31.11 -8.07
CA LYS A 65 -30.02 -32.35 -8.29
C LYS A 65 -30.80 -32.82 -7.06
N LYS A 66 -30.24 -32.65 -5.86
CA LYS A 66 -30.84 -33.17 -4.61
C LYS A 66 -31.76 -32.17 -3.89
N TYR A 67 -31.52 -30.86 -4.00
CA TYR A 67 -32.15 -29.86 -3.12
C TYR A 67 -32.82 -28.69 -3.85
N ASN A 68 -32.91 -28.70 -5.19
CA ASN A 68 -33.61 -27.69 -6.00
C ASN A 68 -33.20 -26.23 -5.68
N ILE A 69 -31.92 -25.99 -5.38
CA ILE A 69 -31.39 -24.66 -5.11
C ILE A 69 -31.35 -23.84 -6.42
N THR A 70 -31.90 -22.62 -6.40
CA THR A 70 -31.80 -21.65 -7.50
C THR A 70 -30.38 -21.07 -7.57
N TRP A 71 -29.88 -20.68 -8.75
CA TRP A 71 -28.45 -20.39 -8.95
C TRP A 71 -27.98 -18.96 -8.70
N SER A 72 -28.78 -18.13 -8.05
CA SER A 72 -28.37 -16.76 -7.65
C SER A 72 -27.45 -16.74 -6.41
N TYR A 73 -26.86 -17.87 -6.04
CA TYR A 73 -26.11 -18.03 -4.79
C TYR A 73 -24.66 -18.43 -5.05
N GLN A 74 -23.76 -17.96 -4.21
CA GLN A 74 -22.32 -18.22 -4.24
C GLN A 74 -21.91 -19.05 -3.02
N PHE A 75 -20.82 -19.81 -3.14
CA PHE A 75 -20.21 -20.48 -2.00
C PHE A 75 -19.36 -19.48 -1.21
N SER A 76 -19.50 -19.47 0.10
CA SER A 76 -18.66 -18.73 1.03
C SER A 76 -18.13 -19.65 2.12
N SER A 77 -16.92 -19.43 2.61
CA SER A 77 -16.39 -20.17 3.76
C SER A 77 -15.23 -19.44 4.42
N ILE A 78 -14.92 -19.77 5.67
CA ILE A 78 -13.74 -19.26 6.35
C ILE A 78 -12.53 -20.02 5.80
N THR A 79 -11.71 -19.31 5.04
CA THR A 79 -10.46 -19.81 4.45
C THR A 79 -9.26 -19.25 5.22
N HIS A 80 -8.08 -19.84 5.07
CA HIS A 80 -6.84 -19.31 5.64
C HIS A 80 -6.48 -17.90 5.13
N THR A 81 -7.22 -17.38 4.16
CA THR A 81 -7.10 -16.03 3.58
C THR A 81 -8.11 -15.05 4.13
N SER A 82 -9.13 -15.53 4.86
CA SER A 82 -10.16 -14.70 5.45
C SER A 82 -9.60 -13.95 6.66
N ASN A 83 -9.68 -12.61 6.61
CA ASN A 83 -9.22 -11.74 7.70
C ASN A 83 -10.28 -11.57 8.80
N ASN A 84 -11.51 -12.02 8.57
CA ASN A 84 -12.67 -11.89 9.45
C ASN A 84 -13.45 -13.21 9.52
N ASP A 85 -14.21 -13.41 10.61
CA ASP A 85 -15.12 -14.56 10.81
C ASP A 85 -16.30 -14.61 9.80
N ASP A 86 -16.44 -13.62 8.92
CA ASP A 86 -17.52 -13.50 7.92
C ASP A 86 -17.33 -14.37 6.66
N GLY A 87 -16.16 -15.03 6.53
CA GLY A 87 -15.82 -15.95 5.43
C GLY A 87 -15.56 -15.29 4.07
N ASP A 88 -14.74 -15.91 3.24
CA ASP A 88 -14.45 -15.50 1.87
C ASP A 88 -15.49 -16.08 0.90
N VAL A 89 -15.91 -15.29 -0.10
CA VAL A 89 -16.72 -15.81 -1.22
C VAL A 89 -15.79 -16.51 -2.20
N ILE A 90 -16.07 -17.78 -2.48
CA ILE A 90 -15.26 -18.60 -3.37
C ILE A 90 -15.76 -18.41 -4.80
N LEU A 91 -15.04 -17.60 -5.57
CA LEU A 91 -15.39 -17.25 -6.95
C LEU A 91 -14.97 -18.33 -7.95
N ASP A 92 -13.83 -18.99 -7.72
CA ASP A 92 -13.32 -20.03 -8.60
C ASP A 92 -13.73 -21.42 -8.10
N GLU A 93 -14.85 -21.90 -8.62
CA GLU A 93 -15.41 -23.20 -8.26
C GLU A 93 -14.77 -24.37 -9.02
N SER A 94 -13.86 -24.07 -9.96
CA SER A 94 -13.17 -25.11 -10.70
C SER A 94 -12.04 -25.76 -9.91
N GLN A 95 -11.62 -25.12 -8.80
CA GLN A 95 -10.59 -25.66 -7.95
C GLN A 95 -11.12 -26.83 -7.10
N PRO A 96 -10.31 -27.90 -6.92
CA PRO A 96 -10.62 -28.95 -5.95
C PRO A 96 -10.65 -28.33 -4.55
N ILE A 97 -11.55 -28.82 -3.70
CA ILE A 97 -11.84 -28.22 -2.39
C ILE A 97 -10.59 -28.12 -1.49
N GLU A 98 -9.67 -29.07 -1.65
CA GLU A 98 -8.39 -29.11 -0.94
C GLU A 98 -7.50 -27.90 -1.24
N LYS A 99 -7.62 -27.28 -2.42
CA LYS A 99 -6.84 -26.09 -2.82
C LYS A 99 -7.43 -24.77 -2.34
N ILE A 100 -8.69 -24.77 -1.90
CA ILE A 100 -9.40 -23.58 -1.42
C ILE A 100 -8.82 -23.12 -0.08
N GLY A 101 -8.28 -24.05 0.73
CA GLY A 101 -7.66 -23.73 2.02
C GLY A 101 -8.69 -23.33 3.08
N LEU A 102 -9.75 -24.13 3.21
CA LEU A 102 -10.77 -23.96 4.25
C LEU A 102 -10.17 -24.15 5.64
N VAL A 103 -10.47 -23.24 6.58
CA VAL A 103 -10.08 -23.37 8.00
C VAL A 103 -10.91 -24.47 8.67
N TYR A 104 -12.16 -24.60 8.27
CA TYR A 104 -13.11 -25.60 8.74
C TYR A 104 -13.78 -26.27 7.54
N ALA A 105 -14.14 -27.56 7.65
CA ALA A 105 -14.80 -28.31 6.57
C ALA A 105 -16.28 -27.94 6.40
N PHE A 106 -16.58 -26.66 6.15
CA PHE A 106 -17.93 -26.18 5.83
C PHE A 106 -17.95 -25.25 4.62
N LEU A 107 -19.11 -25.16 3.98
CA LEU A 107 -19.43 -24.21 2.91
C LEU A 107 -20.78 -23.57 3.23
N ARG A 108 -20.88 -22.26 3.11
CA ARG A 108 -22.12 -21.52 3.22
C ARG A 108 -22.57 -21.10 1.83
N ILE A 109 -23.88 -21.09 1.60
CA ILE A 109 -24.48 -20.67 0.33
C ILE A 109 -25.19 -19.35 0.57
N ASP A 110 -24.60 -18.27 0.10
CA ASP A 110 -25.12 -16.91 0.26
C ASP A 110 -25.71 -16.39 -1.05
N LYS A 111 -26.77 -15.57 -0.97
CA LYS A 111 -27.22 -14.84 -2.17
C LYS A 111 -26.05 -13.99 -2.62
N GLY A 112 -25.75 -14.02 -3.92
CA GLY A 112 -24.65 -13.25 -4.52
C GLY A 112 -24.90 -11.75 -4.50
N GLU A 113 -25.12 -11.17 -3.32
CA GLU A 113 -24.95 -9.76 -3.09
C GLU A 113 -23.44 -9.50 -3.19
N GLN A 114 -23.04 -8.60 -4.08
CA GLN A 114 -21.65 -8.15 -4.15
C GLN A 114 -21.27 -7.65 -2.75
N LYS A 115 -20.41 -8.40 -2.05
CA LYS A 115 -19.87 -7.95 -0.77
C LYS A 115 -19.27 -6.57 -1.00
N GLN A 116 -19.71 -5.60 -0.22
CA GLN A 116 -19.21 -4.24 -0.33
C GLN A 116 -17.68 -4.25 -0.16
N LEU A 117 -16.97 -3.67 -1.13
CA LEU A 117 -15.53 -3.54 -1.08
C LEU A 117 -15.14 -2.69 0.15
N CYS A 118 -14.30 -3.23 1.03
CA CYS A 118 -13.83 -2.57 2.24
C CYS A 118 -14.97 -1.93 3.09
N PRO A 119 -15.85 -2.74 3.74
CA PRO A 119 -17.04 -2.22 4.42
C PRO A 119 -16.70 -1.29 5.61
N TRP A 120 -15.48 -1.42 6.15
CA TRP A 120 -14.92 -0.61 7.22
C TRP A 120 -14.52 0.81 6.80
N VAL A 121 -14.54 1.12 5.50
CA VAL A 121 -14.17 2.46 4.99
C VAL A 121 -15.24 3.48 5.37
N SER A 122 -14.76 4.63 5.87
CA SER A 122 -15.59 5.73 6.33
C SER A 122 -16.45 6.29 5.19
N VAL A 123 -17.59 6.91 5.50
CA VAL A 123 -18.48 7.50 4.48
C VAL A 123 -17.76 8.53 3.61
N SER A 124 -16.84 9.31 4.19
CA SER A 124 -16.05 10.30 3.45
C SER A 124 -15.10 9.68 2.43
N ASP A 125 -14.52 8.53 2.75
CA ASP A 125 -13.55 7.84 1.89
C ASP A 125 -14.22 6.97 0.81
N ARG A 126 -15.53 6.67 0.92
CA ARG A 126 -16.25 5.84 -0.06
C ARG A 126 -16.27 6.45 -1.45
N PHE A 127 -16.43 7.76 -1.54
CA PHE A 127 -16.43 8.46 -2.83
C PHE A 127 -15.10 8.29 -3.57
N ASP A 128 -13.99 8.45 -2.85
CA ASP A 128 -12.64 8.24 -3.38
C ASP A 128 -12.43 6.78 -3.80
N LEU A 129 -12.92 5.84 -2.99
CA LEU A 129 -12.83 4.40 -3.28
C LEU A 129 -13.57 4.03 -4.56
N ASP A 130 -14.78 4.56 -4.76
CA ASP A 130 -15.56 4.34 -5.99
C ASP A 130 -14.82 4.87 -7.23
N HIS A 131 -14.16 6.03 -7.09
CA HIS A 131 -13.39 6.63 -8.17
C HIS A 131 -12.11 5.83 -8.48
N LEU A 132 -11.43 5.31 -7.45
CA LEU A 132 -10.30 4.39 -7.64
C LEU A 132 -10.72 3.03 -8.24
N ASN A 133 -11.89 2.51 -7.88
CA ASN A 133 -12.44 1.29 -8.49
C ASN A 133 -12.67 1.51 -9.99
N TYR A 134 -13.33 2.61 -10.35
CA TYR A 134 -13.54 2.97 -11.75
C TYR A 134 -12.22 3.13 -12.52
N PHE A 135 -11.22 3.79 -11.91
CA PHE A 135 -9.88 3.88 -12.47
C PHE A 135 -9.24 2.50 -12.68
N SER A 136 -9.34 1.62 -11.68
CA SER A 136 -8.75 0.27 -11.71
C SER A 136 -9.40 -0.62 -12.78
N ASP A 137 -10.73 -0.55 -12.94
CA ASP A 137 -11.46 -1.24 -14.00
C ASP A 137 -10.97 -0.84 -15.40
N ASN A 138 -10.83 0.48 -15.64
CA ASN A 138 -10.36 1.00 -16.92
C ASN A 138 -8.90 0.68 -17.17
N LEU A 139 -8.07 0.74 -16.13
CA LEU A 139 -6.66 0.37 -16.17
C LEU A 139 -6.50 -1.10 -16.57
N CYS A 140 -7.27 -2.01 -15.99
CA CYS A 140 -7.21 -3.43 -16.35
C CYS A 140 -7.65 -3.69 -17.79
N LYS A 141 -8.73 -3.04 -18.26
CA LYS A 141 -9.14 -3.13 -19.67
C LYS A 141 -8.03 -2.68 -20.62
N TRP A 142 -7.34 -1.58 -20.29
CA TRP A 142 -6.21 -1.08 -21.07
C TRP A 142 -4.99 -2.00 -20.99
N ARG A 143 -4.65 -2.50 -19.79
CA ARG A 143 -3.53 -3.42 -19.58
C ARG A 143 -3.72 -4.67 -20.43
N ASP A 144 -4.89 -5.29 -20.36
CA ASP A 144 -5.18 -6.55 -21.05
C ASP A 144 -5.23 -6.38 -22.58
N SER A 145 -5.47 -5.17 -23.10
CA SER A 145 -5.39 -4.86 -24.52
C SER A 145 -4.00 -4.41 -24.99
N THR A 146 -3.10 -4.02 -24.09
CA THR A 146 -1.80 -3.43 -24.46
C THR A 146 -0.60 -4.31 -24.10
N ILE A 147 -0.65 -5.00 -22.97
CA ILE A 147 0.46 -5.77 -22.41
C ILE A 147 0.17 -7.26 -22.62
N ALA A 148 1.06 -7.97 -23.32
CA ALA A 148 0.93 -9.41 -23.46
C ALA A 148 0.99 -10.10 -22.08
N LYS A 149 0.10 -11.06 -21.85
CA LYS A 149 -0.05 -11.73 -20.55
C LYS A 149 1.25 -12.37 -20.07
N ASP A 150 2.01 -12.98 -20.99
CA ASP A 150 3.30 -13.60 -20.66
C ASP A 150 4.32 -12.56 -20.17
N ILE A 151 4.34 -11.36 -20.78
CA ILE A 151 5.23 -10.25 -20.37
C ILE A 151 4.82 -9.69 -19.02
N LEU A 152 3.51 -9.60 -18.76
CA LEU A 152 3.00 -9.20 -17.46
C LEU A 152 3.44 -10.17 -16.36
N GLU A 153 3.40 -11.47 -16.62
CA GLU A 153 3.75 -12.53 -15.66
C GLU A 153 5.27 -12.75 -15.51
N ALA A 154 6.08 -12.44 -16.53
CA ALA A 154 7.54 -12.60 -16.52
C ALA A 154 8.27 -11.35 -17.03
N PRO A 155 8.14 -10.19 -16.35
CA PRO A 155 8.70 -8.93 -16.80
C PRO A 155 10.25 -8.94 -16.74
N PRO A 156 10.94 -8.19 -17.62
CA PRO A 156 12.39 -8.06 -17.60
C PRO A 156 12.88 -7.33 -16.34
N LEU A 157 13.97 -7.84 -15.75
CA LEU A 157 14.63 -7.27 -14.58
C LEU A 157 15.91 -6.54 -15.00
N ILE A 158 15.83 -5.23 -15.06
CA ILE A 158 16.95 -4.36 -15.42
C ILE A 158 17.73 -3.95 -14.17
N SER A 159 19.04 -4.02 -14.27
CA SER A 159 19.97 -3.60 -13.21
C SER A 159 20.26 -2.10 -13.28
N ASN A 160 20.42 -1.47 -12.12
CA ASN A 160 20.80 -0.06 -12.02
C ASN A 160 22.34 0.12 -12.21
N SER A 161 23.10 -0.96 -12.08
CA SER A 161 24.56 -0.97 -12.25
C SER A 161 24.95 -1.09 -13.72
N SER A 162 26.00 -0.38 -14.12
CA SER A 162 26.60 -0.56 -15.45
C SER A 162 27.94 -1.30 -15.34
N LEU A 163 28.05 -2.46 -15.98
CA LEU A 163 29.32 -3.14 -16.19
C LEU A 163 30.04 -2.48 -17.37
N SER A 164 30.90 -1.50 -17.10
CA SER A 164 31.61 -0.78 -18.17
C SER A 164 32.71 -1.60 -18.85
N ASN A 165 33.25 -2.61 -18.16
CA ASN A 165 34.52 -3.27 -18.51
C ASN A 165 34.37 -4.49 -19.44
N ILE A 166 33.15 -4.78 -19.92
CA ILE A 166 32.86 -5.93 -20.78
C ILE A 166 32.45 -5.40 -22.14
N ASP A 167 33.22 -5.73 -23.17
CA ASP A 167 32.96 -5.30 -24.55
C ASP A 167 32.13 -6.34 -25.31
N GLU A 168 32.44 -7.62 -25.14
CA GLU A 168 31.77 -8.75 -25.79
C GLU A 168 31.53 -9.89 -24.79
N PHE A 169 30.43 -10.62 -24.95
CA PHE A 169 30.12 -11.80 -24.15
C PHE A 169 29.32 -12.85 -24.94
N PRO A 170 29.54 -14.15 -24.71
CA PRO A 170 28.81 -15.20 -25.41
C PRO A 170 27.43 -15.46 -24.78
N VAL A 171 26.42 -15.64 -25.63
CA VAL A 171 25.07 -16.09 -25.27
C VAL A 171 24.75 -17.38 -26.01
N TYR A 172 24.45 -18.43 -25.26
CA TYR A 172 24.13 -19.74 -25.81
C TYR A 172 22.63 -19.92 -26.03
N VAL A 173 22.25 -20.37 -27.22
CA VAL A 173 20.85 -20.60 -27.61
C VAL A 173 20.57 -22.09 -27.61
N LYS A 174 19.84 -22.58 -26.58
CA LYS A 174 19.64 -24.02 -26.35
C LYS A 174 19.05 -24.78 -27.54
N ARG A 175 18.08 -24.18 -28.24
CA ARG A 175 17.37 -24.83 -29.37
C ARG A 175 18.27 -25.02 -30.60
N LEU A 176 19.29 -24.16 -30.75
CA LEU A 176 20.25 -24.21 -31.84
C LEU A 176 21.53 -24.96 -31.48
N ASP A 177 21.79 -25.17 -30.19
CA ASP A 177 23.05 -25.73 -29.68
C ASP A 177 24.26 -24.91 -30.20
N LYS A 178 24.13 -23.57 -30.10
CA LYS A 178 25.08 -22.61 -30.67
C LYS A 178 25.20 -21.37 -29.78
N SER A 179 26.43 -20.86 -29.63
CA SER A 179 26.75 -19.60 -28.98
C SER A 179 26.84 -18.44 -29.98
N PHE A 180 26.25 -17.31 -29.62
CA PHE A 180 26.34 -16.04 -30.35
C PHE A 180 27.15 -15.05 -29.52
N LEU A 181 28.08 -14.34 -30.15
CA LEU A 181 28.88 -13.31 -29.49
C LEU A 181 28.10 -12.00 -29.51
N CYS A 182 27.83 -11.44 -28.33
CA CYS A 182 27.00 -10.25 -28.15
C CYS A 182 27.85 -9.05 -27.73
N ASP A 183 27.68 -7.94 -28.43
CA ASP A 183 28.32 -6.68 -28.09
C ASP A 183 27.63 -5.99 -26.91
N LYS A 184 28.36 -5.10 -26.23
CA LYS A 184 27.86 -4.26 -25.12
C LYS A 184 26.57 -3.49 -25.40
N GLN A 185 26.31 -3.10 -26.65
CA GLN A 185 25.10 -2.34 -27.05
C GLN A 185 24.00 -3.22 -27.66
N MET A 186 24.25 -4.52 -27.84
CA MET A 186 23.33 -5.43 -28.50
C MET A 186 22.02 -5.55 -27.72
N LYS A 187 20.88 -5.41 -28.41
CA LYS A 187 19.55 -5.54 -27.81
C LYS A 187 18.98 -6.94 -28.06
N PRO A 188 17.97 -7.38 -27.28
CA PRO A 188 17.33 -8.67 -27.48
C PRO A 188 16.81 -8.90 -28.90
N ASN A 189 16.23 -7.87 -29.53
CA ASN A 189 15.72 -7.98 -30.90
C ASN A 189 16.82 -8.10 -31.95
N ASP A 190 18.01 -7.56 -31.69
CA ASP A 190 19.15 -7.72 -32.60
C ASP A 190 19.66 -9.17 -32.51
N LEU A 191 19.80 -9.71 -31.29
CA LEU A 191 20.15 -11.12 -31.08
C LEU A 191 19.10 -12.05 -31.70
N LEU A 192 17.81 -11.74 -31.55
CA LEU A 192 16.74 -12.53 -32.16
C LEU A 192 16.83 -12.51 -33.70
N ARG A 193 17.17 -11.37 -34.32
CA ARG A 193 17.39 -11.29 -35.77
C ARG A 193 18.58 -12.13 -36.21
N ASP A 194 19.68 -12.10 -35.46
CA ASP A 194 20.87 -12.90 -35.76
C ASP A 194 20.58 -14.41 -35.65
N ILE A 195 19.77 -14.80 -34.67
CA ILE A 195 19.28 -16.17 -34.50
C ILE A 195 18.37 -16.58 -35.67
N ILE A 196 17.47 -15.71 -36.13
CA ILE A 196 16.52 -16.01 -37.21
C ILE A 196 17.21 -16.07 -38.58
N THR A 197 18.25 -15.24 -38.79
CA THR A 197 19.02 -15.24 -40.04
C THR A 197 19.98 -16.42 -40.13
N ASP A 198 20.27 -17.11 -39.02
CA ASP A 198 21.14 -18.28 -38.98
C ASP A 198 20.60 -19.45 -39.81
N ASP A 199 21.49 -20.06 -40.61
CA ASP A 199 21.13 -21.16 -41.51
C ASP A 199 20.64 -22.41 -40.76
N VAL A 200 21.11 -22.66 -39.53
CA VAL A 200 20.66 -23.79 -38.70
C VAL A 200 19.22 -23.59 -38.25
N TYR A 201 18.83 -22.35 -37.95
CA TYR A 201 17.44 -22.03 -37.60
C TYR A 201 16.51 -22.20 -38.81
N ARG A 202 16.92 -21.71 -39.99
CA ARG A 202 16.17 -21.87 -41.25
C ARG A 202 15.96 -23.33 -41.64
N GLN A 203 16.99 -24.17 -41.45
CA GLN A 203 16.89 -25.60 -41.73
C GLN A 203 15.95 -26.34 -40.77
N LYS A 204 15.76 -25.82 -39.54
CA LYS A 204 14.95 -26.46 -38.49
C LYS A 204 13.52 -25.93 -38.38
N ASN A 205 13.11 -24.86 -39.09
CA ASN A 205 11.85 -24.18 -38.76
C ASN A 205 10.57 -24.74 -39.41
N PHE A 206 9.55 -24.84 -38.56
CA PHE A 206 8.13 -25.07 -38.83
C PHE A 206 7.42 -23.71 -38.89
N ASP A 207 7.02 -23.28 -40.09
CA ASP A 207 6.27 -22.04 -40.32
C ASP A 207 4.80 -22.19 -39.88
N TYR A 208 4.53 -22.09 -38.57
CA TYR A 208 3.18 -21.76 -38.10
C TYR A 208 3.14 -20.29 -37.71
N PHE A 209 3.10 -19.41 -38.73
CA PHE A 209 2.82 -18.00 -38.53
C PHE A 209 1.30 -17.82 -38.43
N ASN A 210 0.81 -17.62 -37.21
CA ASN A 210 -0.48 -16.99 -37.02
C ASN A 210 -0.25 -15.47 -36.95
N SER A 211 -1.16 -14.66 -37.50
CA SER A 211 -1.01 -13.20 -37.54
C SER A 211 -0.99 -12.51 -36.16
N CYS A 212 -1.18 -13.27 -35.07
CA CYS A 212 -1.33 -12.79 -33.70
C CYS A 212 -0.22 -13.27 -32.74
N THR A 213 0.86 -13.89 -33.23
CA THR A 213 1.95 -14.43 -32.39
C THR A 213 3.29 -13.79 -32.74
N GLU A 214 4.07 -13.39 -31.74
CA GLU A 214 5.43 -12.85 -31.89
C GLU A 214 6.47 -13.76 -31.21
N GLN A 215 7.66 -13.84 -31.81
CA GLN A 215 8.77 -14.59 -31.23
C GLN A 215 9.54 -13.68 -30.27
N ILE A 216 9.81 -14.19 -29.06
CA ILE A 216 10.53 -13.48 -28.02
C ILE A 216 11.58 -14.41 -27.39
N LEU A 217 12.65 -13.81 -26.86
CA LEU A 217 13.67 -14.54 -26.12
C LEU A 217 13.28 -14.64 -24.64
N ARG A 218 13.59 -15.77 -24.02
CA ARG A 218 13.44 -16.04 -22.58
C ARG A 218 14.77 -16.58 -22.03
N PHE A 219 15.14 -16.19 -20.82
CA PHE A 219 16.25 -16.88 -20.14
C PHE A 219 15.85 -18.31 -19.76
N SER A 220 16.74 -19.26 -20.03
CA SER A 220 16.48 -20.69 -19.83
C SER A 220 16.20 -21.10 -18.39
N TYR A 221 16.82 -20.43 -17.42
CA TYR A 221 16.78 -20.80 -16.00
C TYR A 221 16.11 -19.73 -15.13
N ARG A 222 15.52 -18.72 -15.76
CA ARG A 222 14.79 -17.63 -15.08
C ARG A 222 13.43 -17.46 -15.73
N ASN A 223 12.43 -17.13 -14.92
CA ASN A 223 11.11 -16.74 -15.39
C ASN A 223 11.12 -15.27 -15.82
N GLU A 224 11.87 -14.97 -16.88
CA GLU A 224 12.12 -13.61 -17.36
C GLU A 224 12.14 -13.58 -18.89
N LEU A 225 11.29 -12.72 -19.46
CA LEU A 225 11.20 -12.48 -20.89
C LEU A 225 12.02 -11.26 -21.30
N LEU A 226 12.74 -11.39 -22.42
CA LEU A 226 13.52 -10.31 -23.00
C LEU A 226 12.66 -9.54 -24.00
N SER A 227 11.71 -8.74 -23.50
CA SER A 227 10.74 -7.98 -24.31
C SER A 227 11.12 -6.52 -24.58
N ASN A 228 12.14 -5.98 -23.90
CA ASN A 228 12.33 -4.53 -23.82
C ASN A 228 13.37 -4.02 -24.82
N ASN A 229 12.90 -3.44 -25.92
CA ASN A 229 13.74 -2.89 -27.01
C ASN A 229 14.58 -1.67 -26.59
N ASN A 230 14.39 -1.18 -25.38
CA ASN A 230 15.03 0.03 -24.89
C ASN A 230 16.35 -0.25 -24.17
N TYR A 231 16.61 -1.49 -23.76
CA TYR A 231 17.79 -1.82 -22.95
C TYR A 231 18.70 -2.85 -23.65
N PRO A 232 20.03 -2.65 -23.63
CA PRO A 232 20.98 -3.65 -24.10
C PRO A 232 20.98 -4.88 -23.19
N LEU A 233 21.35 -6.04 -23.75
CA LEU A 233 21.42 -7.32 -23.05
C LEU A 233 22.29 -7.26 -21.78
N LEU A 234 23.37 -6.46 -21.80
CA LEU A 234 24.27 -6.29 -20.66
C LEU A 234 23.61 -5.63 -19.43
N GLN A 235 22.48 -4.93 -19.59
CA GLN A 235 21.78 -4.29 -18.47
C GLN A 235 20.81 -5.24 -17.75
N TYR A 236 20.52 -6.41 -18.32
CA TYR A 236 19.67 -7.41 -17.67
C TYR A 236 20.38 -7.98 -16.44
N SER A 237 19.67 -8.00 -15.30
CA SER A 237 20.23 -8.38 -14.01
C SER A 237 20.83 -9.79 -14.05
N TYR A 238 20.14 -10.73 -14.69
CA TYR A 238 20.64 -12.09 -14.88
C TYR A 238 21.94 -12.16 -15.70
N VAL A 239 22.06 -11.36 -16.76
CA VAL A 239 23.29 -11.30 -17.57
C VAL A 239 24.45 -10.78 -16.74
N GLN A 240 24.25 -9.71 -15.96
CA GLN A 240 25.29 -9.19 -15.07
C GLN A 240 25.71 -10.22 -14.02
N GLU A 241 24.75 -10.92 -13.41
CA GLU A 241 25.03 -11.98 -12.43
C GLU A 241 25.87 -13.11 -13.03
N CYS A 242 25.52 -13.58 -14.23
CA CYS A 242 26.26 -14.64 -14.92
C CYS A 242 27.69 -14.19 -15.23
N LEU A 243 27.88 -12.97 -15.73
CA LEU A 243 29.19 -12.45 -16.07
C LEU A 243 30.08 -12.27 -14.83
N ILE A 244 29.53 -11.75 -13.73
CA ILE A 244 30.26 -11.60 -12.46
C ILE A 244 30.67 -12.97 -11.90
N LYS A 245 29.81 -13.99 -12.03
CA LYS A 245 30.05 -15.36 -11.54
C LYS A 245 30.79 -16.26 -12.53
N ASN A 246 31.14 -15.75 -13.72
CA ASN A 246 31.73 -16.51 -14.82
C ASN A 246 30.90 -17.76 -15.21
N GLN A 247 29.59 -17.57 -15.38
CA GLN A 247 28.62 -18.60 -15.79
C GLN A 247 28.13 -18.36 -17.22
N GLU A 248 27.76 -19.43 -17.92
CA GLU A 248 27.20 -19.36 -19.27
C GLU A 248 25.78 -18.80 -19.27
N ILE A 249 25.47 -17.94 -20.25
CA ILE A 249 24.16 -17.33 -20.42
C ILE A 249 23.36 -18.17 -21.41
N HIS A 250 22.27 -18.78 -20.97
CA HIS A 250 21.42 -19.62 -21.81
C HIS A 250 20.07 -18.94 -22.09
N VAL A 251 19.68 -18.94 -23.37
CA VAL A 251 18.44 -18.32 -23.87
C VAL A 251 17.65 -19.33 -24.72
N GLU A 252 16.33 -19.21 -24.65
CA GLU A 252 15.34 -19.99 -25.39
C GLU A 252 14.42 -19.05 -26.18
N ILE A 253 13.97 -19.52 -27.35
CA ILE A 253 13.00 -18.81 -28.19
C ILE A 253 11.60 -19.30 -27.83
N MET A 254 10.72 -18.37 -27.45
CA MET A 254 9.31 -18.64 -27.18
C MET A 254 8.42 -17.85 -28.15
N GLN A 255 7.17 -18.32 -28.31
CA GLN A 255 6.12 -17.59 -29.02
C GLN A 255 5.12 -17.08 -28.00
N ILE A 256 4.78 -15.80 -28.08
CA ILE A 256 3.80 -15.14 -27.22
C ILE A 256 2.62 -14.64 -28.06
N GLU A 257 1.44 -14.66 -27.47
CA GLU A 257 0.24 -14.08 -28.08
C GLU A 257 0.19 -12.57 -27.82
N ILE A 258 0.04 -11.78 -28.88
CA ILE A 258 -0.11 -10.32 -28.77
C ILE A 258 -1.60 -9.97 -28.77
N PRO A 259 -2.05 -9.04 -27.91
CA PRO A 259 -3.39 -8.48 -28.00
C PRO A 259 -3.73 -7.93 -29.41
N LYS A 260 -4.94 -8.20 -29.91
CA LYS A 260 -5.37 -7.82 -31.26
C LYS A 260 -5.69 -6.32 -31.41
N GLU A 261 -5.96 -5.61 -30.31
CA GLU A 261 -6.37 -4.21 -30.30
C GLU A 261 -5.25 -3.30 -29.78
N ASN A 262 -4.56 -2.61 -30.69
CA ASN A 262 -3.68 -1.51 -30.33
C ASN A 262 -4.52 -0.28 -29.92
N VAL A 263 -5.03 -0.25 -28.69
CA VAL A 263 -5.56 0.98 -28.10
C VAL A 263 -4.37 1.92 -27.87
N LYS A 264 -4.15 2.82 -28.85
CA LYS A 264 -3.03 3.78 -28.82
C LYS A 264 -3.18 4.87 -27.75
N GLU A 265 -4.34 4.96 -27.11
CA GLU A 265 -4.51 5.85 -25.97
C GLU A 265 -3.76 5.26 -24.78
N LYS A 266 -2.51 5.70 -24.60
CA LYS A 266 -1.83 5.61 -23.30
C LYS A 266 -2.83 6.16 -22.28
N VAL A 267 -3.11 5.38 -21.24
CA VAL A 267 -3.82 5.86 -20.05
C VAL A 267 -2.94 6.95 -19.41
N THR A 268 -3.07 8.19 -19.91
CA THR A 268 -2.56 9.42 -19.30
C THR A 268 -3.47 9.78 -18.15
N PHE A 269 -3.56 8.88 -17.16
CA PHE A 269 -4.41 9.06 -15.99
C PHE A 269 -3.57 8.99 -14.72
N ILE A 270 -2.53 9.83 -14.65
CA ILE A 270 -1.94 10.20 -13.36
C ILE A 270 -2.18 11.69 -13.09
N GLU A 271 -3.30 12.21 -13.61
CA GLU A 271 -3.94 13.35 -12.97
C GLU A 271 -4.93 12.79 -11.94
N PRO A 272 -4.69 12.99 -10.65
CA PRO A 272 -5.72 12.82 -9.64
C PRO A 272 -6.63 14.05 -9.70
N ASN A 273 -7.90 13.84 -9.42
CA ASN A 273 -8.85 14.94 -9.27
C ASN A 273 -8.70 15.63 -7.90
N ILE A 274 -7.47 15.87 -7.40
CA ILE A 274 -7.31 16.61 -6.15
C ILE A 274 -7.65 18.07 -6.45
N PHE A 275 -8.80 18.50 -5.93
CA PHE A 275 -9.42 19.82 -6.18
C PHE A 275 -9.95 20.04 -7.61
N MET A 276 -10.11 18.97 -8.41
CA MET A 276 -10.69 19.05 -9.76
C MET A 276 -12.12 18.50 -9.80
N GLN A 277 -13.06 19.38 -10.15
CA GLN A 277 -14.40 19.00 -10.56
C GLN A 277 -14.38 18.59 -12.02
N ASN A 278 -15.00 17.45 -12.33
CA ASN A 278 -15.83 17.34 -13.52
C ASN A 278 -16.97 16.38 -13.23
N ASN A 279 -17.95 16.86 -12.45
CA ASN A 279 -19.36 16.60 -12.76
C ASN A 279 -20.28 17.63 -12.08
N PRO A 280 -21.08 18.40 -12.83
CA PRO A 280 -22.14 19.27 -12.32
C PRO A 280 -23.39 18.46 -11.93
N GLN A 281 -23.22 17.29 -11.32
CA GLN A 281 -24.32 16.40 -10.93
C GLN A 281 -24.16 15.92 -9.48
N THR A 282 -24.02 16.88 -8.56
CA THR A 282 -24.60 16.68 -7.23
C THR A 282 -25.81 17.60 -7.16
N ASN A 283 -26.91 17.10 -6.61
CA ASN A 283 -28.14 17.86 -6.34
C ASN A 283 -27.84 19.02 -5.36
N GLN A 284 -27.11 20.04 -5.81
CA GLN A 284 -26.71 21.17 -4.98
C GLN A 284 -27.93 22.08 -4.78
N ARG A 285 -28.45 22.09 -3.56
CA ARG A 285 -29.54 22.98 -3.14
C ARG A 285 -29.10 24.44 -3.00
N GLN A 286 -27.78 24.74 -3.08
CA GLN A 286 -27.19 26.07 -2.84
C GLN A 286 -26.00 26.34 -3.78
N ILE A 287 -25.76 27.62 -4.09
CA ILE A 287 -24.69 28.10 -4.97
C ILE A 287 -23.32 27.93 -4.27
N PRO A 288 -22.30 27.35 -4.93
CA PRO A 288 -20.95 27.23 -4.37
C PRO A 288 -20.33 28.59 -4.03
N GLN A 289 -19.69 28.69 -2.87
CA GLN A 289 -18.97 29.87 -2.39
C GLN A 289 -17.48 29.57 -2.22
N LEU A 290 -16.64 30.56 -2.50
CA LEU A 290 -15.20 30.44 -2.39
C LEU A 290 -14.76 30.62 -0.93
N ILE A 291 -13.87 29.75 -0.46
CA ILE A 291 -13.40 29.77 0.93
C ILE A 291 -12.74 31.10 1.33
N SER A 292 -12.06 31.79 0.39
CA SER A 292 -11.39 33.07 0.64
C SER A 292 -12.36 34.22 0.97
N GLU A 293 -13.62 34.10 0.56
CA GLU A 293 -14.65 35.13 0.78
C GLU A 293 -15.35 34.99 2.14
N ASN A 294 -15.09 33.89 2.84
CA ASN A 294 -15.79 33.51 4.06
C ASN A 294 -15.03 33.93 5.33
N ASN A 295 -15.55 34.94 6.03
CA ASN A 295 -14.96 35.47 7.27
C ASN A 295 -15.51 34.82 8.56
N GLU A 296 -16.34 33.79 8.43
CA GLU A 296 -16.89 33.07 9.58
C GLU A 296 -15.82 32.25 10.30
N ASN A 297 -16.01 32.03 11.59
CA ASN A 297 -15.15 31.17 12.39
C ASN A 297 -15.43 29.69 12.08
N PHE A 298 -14.38 28.89 11.96
CA PHE A 298 -14.51 27.45 11.81
C PHE A 298 -15.01 26.82 13.10
N GLY A 299 -16.07 26.02 13.01
CA GLY A 299 -16.63 25.33 14.16
C GLY A 299 -17.34 24.03 13.79
N PHE A 300 -17.42 23.13 14.77
CA PHE A 300 -18.08 21.83 14.65
C PHE A 300 -18.55 21.38 16.03
N HIS A 301 -19.42 20.38 16.06
CA HIS A 301 -19.87 19.75 17.29
C HIS A 301 -19.31 18.34 17.35
N PHE A 302 -18.98 17.85 18.54
CA PHE A 302 -18.62 16.44 18.71
C PHE A 302 -19.39 15.78 19.85
N ARG A 303 -19.56 14.47 19.75
CA ARG A 303 -20.19 13.61 20.75
C ARG A 303 -19.28 12.41 21.00
N LEU A 304 -19.04 12.12 22.27
CA LEU A 304 -18.30 10.94 22.71
C LEU A 304 -19.26 10.00 23.46
N PRO A 305 -19.60 8.83 22.88
CA PRO A 305 -20.37 7.81 23.59
C PRO A 305 -19.56 7.19 24.74
N PRO A 306 -20.23 6.59 25.74
CA PRO A 306 -19.55 5.98 26.87
C PRO A 306 -18.93 4.64 26.42
N SER A 307 -17.70 4.36 26.86
CA SER A 307 -17.06 3.10 26.51
C SER A 307 -17.53 1.98 27.45
N SER A 308 -18.09 0.91 26.88
CA SER A 308 -18.48 -0.31 27.60
C SER A 308 -17.28 -1.04 28.22
N SER A 309 -16.07 -0.78 27.71
CA SER A 309 -14.83 -1.46 28.10
C SER A 309 -14.14 -0.88 29.35
N ALA A 310 -14.62 0.26 29.88
CA ALA A 310 -13.91 1.03 30.90
C ALA A 310 -14.70 1.14 32.22
N LYS A 311 -14.39 0.28 33.20
CA LYS A 311 -14.83 0.49 34.59
C LYS A 311 -13.87 1.49 35.27
N GLN A 312 -14.40 2.66 35.65
CA GLN A 312 -13.72 3.73 36.40
C GLN A 312 -12.43 4.31 35.74
N GLN A 313 -12.57 4.92 34.56
CA GLN A 313 -11.48 5.65 33.89
C GLN A 313 -11.84 7.13 33.70
N THR A 314 -10.89 8.03 33.98
CA THR A 314 -10.98 9.45 33.61
C THR A 314 -10.39 9.63 32.23
N PHE A 315 -11.14 10.26 31.33
CA PHE A 315 -10.70 10.56 29.98
C PHE A 315 -10.25 12.01 29.87
N THR A 316 -9.15 12.25 29.15
CA THR A 316 -8.75 13.59 28.71
C THR A 316 -8.74 13.61 27.19
N PHE A 317 -9.53 14.50 26.62
CA PHE A 317 -9.67 14.71 25.18
C PHE A 317 -8.97 16.01 24.78
N ARG A 318 -8.15 15.91 23.74
CA ARG A 318 -7.40 17.04 23.19
C ARG A 318 -7.66 17.19 21.72
N LEU A 319 -7.61 18.44 21.29
CA LEU A 319 -7.99 18.84 19.95
C LEU A 319 -7.06 19.94 19.46
N GLY A 320 -6.58 19.78 18.22
CA GLY A 320 -5.82 20.82 17.54
C GLY A 320 -5.98 20.77 16.03
N LEU A 321 -5.80 21.94 15.41
CA LEU A 321 -5.74 22.10 13.97
C LEU A 321 -4.28 22.29 13.55
N TYR A 322 -3.87 21.57 12.51
CA TYR A 322 -2.50 21.53 12.02
C TYR A 322 -2.45 21.72 10.51
N TYR A 323 -1.36 22.30 10.01
CA TYR A 323 -0.99 22.27 8.60
C TYR A 323 0.40 21.63 8.48
N GLY A 324 0.45 20.43 7.92
CA GLY A 324 1.59 19.53 8.08
C GLY A 324 1.77 19.21 9.55
N ARG A 325 2.96 19.47 10.11
CA ARG A 325 3.19 19.37 11.57
C ARG A 325 3.13 20.71 12.31
N ARG A 326 2.86 21.83 11.62
CA ARG A 326 2.75 23.15 12.26
C ARG A 326 1.36 23.36 12.85
N ARG A 327 1.29 23.68 14.15
CA ARG A 327 0.04 23.89 14.88
C ARG A 327 -0.58 25.25 14.52
N LEU A 328 -1.81 25.26 14.01
CA LEU A 328 -2.59 26.48 13.75
C LEU A 328 -3.43 26.89 14.97
N PHE A 329 -4.03 25.91 15.65
CA PHE A 329 -4.87 26.13 16.82
C PHE A 329 -4.86 24.90 17.74
N GLN A 330 -5.00 25.11 19.05
CA GLN A 330 -5.21 24.05 20.03
C GLN A 330 -6.24 24.51 21.05
N ASN A 331 -7.18 23.62 21.35
CA ASN A 331 -8.19 23.84 22.37
C ASN A 331 -7.69 23.39 23.76
N ASP A 332 -8.33 23.91 24.80
CA ASP A 332 -8.12 23.43 26.17
C ASP A 332 -8.53 21.96 26.32
N ASP A 333 -7.83 21.26 27.23
CA ASP A 333 -8.05 19.85 27.54
C ASP A 333 -9.44 19.65 28.17
N ILE A 334 -10.23 18.73 27.60
CA ILE A 334 -11.57 18.39 28.12
C ILE A 334 -11.46 17.09 28.93
N THR A 335 -11.77 17.14 30.22
CA THR A 335 -11.69 15.98 31.13
C THR A 335 -13.07 15.56 31.63
N TRP A 336 -13.35 14.24 31.64
CA TRP A 336 -14.61 13.69 32.13
C TRP A 336 -14.51 12.22 32.60
N ASN A 337 -15.54 11.76 33.33
CA ASN A 337 -15.57 10.44 33.98
C ASN A 337 -16.45 9.43 33.23
N ASN A 338 -16.02 8.96 32.03
CA ASN A 338 -16.69 7.95 31.18
C ASN A 338 -18.23 8.07 31.04
N THR A 339 -18.79 9.26 31.25
CA THR A 339 -20.18 9.57 30.95
C THR A 339 -20.30 10.01 29.49
N THR A 340 -21.49 9.88 28.90
CA THR A 340 -21.79 10.47 27.59
C THR A 340 -21.52 11.96 27.60
N LEU A 341 -20.63 12.44 26.73
CA LEU A 341 -20.53 13.86 26.42
C LEU A 341 -21.43 14.16 25.23
N GLU A 342 -22.55 14.82 25.49
CA GLU A 342 -23.51 15.18 24.45
C GLU A 342 -23.13 16.50 23.78
N SER A 343 -22.82 16.43 22.48
CA SER A 343 -22.80 17.53 21.52
C SER A 343 -22.10 18.82 22.00
N ILE A 344 -20.82 18.73 22.36
CA ILE A 344 -20.01 19.89 22.74
C ILE A 344 -19.71 20.73 21.48
N PRO A 345 -20.08 22.02 21.43
CA PRO A 345 -19.70 22.91 20.35
C PRO A 345 -18.24 23.36 20.51
N ILE A 346 -17.46 23.26 19.45
CA ILE A 346 -16.13 23.86 19.34
C ILE A 346 -16.19 24.94 18.28
N ILE A 347 -15.91 26.18 18.68
CA ILE A 347 -15.74 27.32 17.78
C ILE A 347 -14.30 27.77 17.91
N THR A 348 -13.56 27.65 16.82
CA THR A 348 -12.15 28.05 16.78
C THR A 348 -12.04 29.54 16.45
N PRO A 349 -10.96 30.22 16.87
CA PRO A 349 -10.70 31.60 16.47
C PRO A 349 -10.24 31.72 15.01
N LEU A 350 -9.97 30.60 14.33
CA LEU A 350 -9.56 30.57 12.94
C LEU A 350 -10.77 30.80 12.03
N LYS A 351 -10.61 31.72 11.07
CA LYS A 351 -11.62 31.98 10.05
C LYS A 351 -11.55 30.94 8.93
N LEU A 352 -12.67 30.70 8.26
CA LEU A 352 -12.72 29.78 7.11
C LEU A 352 -11.73 30.18 6.02
N CYS A 353 -11.63 31.48 5.68
CA CYS A 353 -10.66 32.01 4.73
C CYS A 353 -9.18 31.85 5.14
N GLN A 354 -8.89 31.36 6.34
CA GLN A 354 -7.53 31.06 6.79
C GLN A 354 -7.17 29.57 6.65
N LEU A 355 -8.15 28.71 6.37
CA LEU A 355 -7.95 27.26 6.30
C LEU A 355 -7.42 26.86 4.92
N LEU A 356 -6.31 26.12 4.91
CA LEU A 356 -5.67 25.67 3.68
C LEU A 356 -6.08 24.23 3.35
N PRO A 357 -6.16 23.87 2.06
CA PRO A 357 -6.29 22.47 1.68
C PRO A 357 -5.12 21.66 2.25
N GLY A 358 -5.43 20.59 2.98
CA GLY A 358 -4.45 19.85 3.77
C GLY A 358 -4.35 20.22 5.24
N THR A 359 -5.23 21.11 5.72
CA THR A 359 -5.42 21.32 7.16
C THR A 359 -6.01 20.06 7.81
N LEU A 360 -5.37 19.62 8.89
CA LEU A 360 -5.71 18.44 9.66
C LEU A 360 -6.39 18.82 10.97
N LEU A 361 -7.47 18.12 11.29
CA LEU A 361 -8.03 18.02 12.63
C LEU A 361 -7.40 16.83 13.33
N CYS A 362 -6.53 17.11 14.30
CA CYS A 362 -5.84 16.11 15.11
C CYS A 362 -6.51 16.00 16.47
N LEU A 363 -6.92 14.79 16.81
CA LEU A 363 -7.62 14.46 18.05
C LEU A 363 -6.81 13.43 18.82
N SER A 364 -6.76 13.56 20.14
CA SER A 364 -6.26 12.51 21.02
C SER A 364 -7.19 12.28 22.19
N LEU A 365 -7.26 11.01 22.57
CA LEU A 365 -8.00 10.54 23.72
C LEU A 365 -7.03 9.79 24.62
N THR A 366 -6.86 10.29 25.84
CA THR A 366 -6.04 9.62 26.85
C THR A 366 -6.95 9.09 27.94
N SER A 367 -6.76 7.82 28.28
CA SER A 367 -7.46 7.14 29.36
C SER A 367 -6.48 6.85 30.49
N VAL A 368 -6.86 7.25 31.71
CA VAL A 368 -6.09 6.95 32.92
C VAL A 368 -6.80 5.85 33.68
N ALA A 369 -6.17 4.68 33.78
CA ALA A 369 -6.62 3.59 34.64
C ALA A 369 -6.14 3.79 36.10
N SER A 370 -6.87 3.23 37.07
CA SER A 370 -6.59 3.30 38.52
C SER A 370 -5.17 2.85 38.94
N LEU A 371 -4.46 2.11 38.07
CA LEU A 371 -3.09 1.62 38.27
C LEU A 371 -1.99 2.47 37.56
N LYS A 372 -2.27 3.73 37.18
CA LYS A 372 -1.33 4.66 36.50
C LYS A 372 -0.84 4.25 35.11
N LYS A 373 -1.45 3.27 34.45
CA LYS A 373 -1.18 2.98 33.02
C LYS A 373 -1.99 3.96 32.16
N LEU A 374 -1.29 4.83 31.43
CA LEU A 374 -1.87 5.77 30.46
C LEU A 374 -2.04 5.05 29.12
N GLU A 375 -3.28 4.87 28.67
CA GLU A 375 -3.59 4.40 27.32
C GLU A 375 -3.94 5.62 26.45
N THR A 376 -3.20 5.83 25.37
CA THR A 376 -3.41 6.95 24.46
C THR A 376 -3.88 6.48 23.10
N TYR A 377 -4.86 7.19 22.56
CA TYR A 377 -5.47 6.94 21.27
C TYR A 377 -5.48 8.23 20.44
N PHE A 378 -5.48 8.12 19.12
CA PHE A 378 -5.42 9.27 18.22
C PHE A 378 -6.34 9.11 17.01
N LEU A 379 -6.76 10.23 16.45
CA LEU A 379 -7.53 10.28 15.21
C LEU A 379 -7.16 11.57 14.47
N ASN A 380 -6.67 11.42 13.23
CA ASN A 380 -6.38 12.54 12.34
C ASN A 380 -7.37 12.52 11.18
N LEU A 381 -7.94 13.69 10.86
CA LEU A 381 -8.94 13.87 9.81
C LEU A 381 -8.58 15.08 8.95
N SER A 382 -8.78 15.00 7.64
CA SER A 382 -8.78 16.19 6.78
C SER A 382 -10.11 16.94 6.94
N ILE A 383 -10.05 18.26 7.06
CA ILE A 383 -11.27 19.10 7.09
C ILE A 383 -11.81 19.42 5.69
N PHE A 384 -11.01 19.14 4.66
CA PHE A 384 -11.41 19.19 3.26
C PHE A 384 -11.66 17.78 2.74
N ARG A 385 -12.58 17.65 1.80
CA ARG A 385 -12.77 16.48 0.97
C ARG A 385 -11.76 16.49 -0.19
N SER A 386 -11.53 15.34 -0.81
CA SER A 386 -10.66 15.18 -2.00
C SER A 386 -11.03 16.11 -3.16
N ASN A 387 -12.33 16.40 -3.31
CA ASN A 387 -12.87 17.31 -4.31
C ASN A 387 -12.78 18.81 -3.97
N GLY A 388 -12.19 19.18 -2.82
CA GLY A 388 -11.96 20.57 -2.41
C GLY A 388 -13.08 21.25 -1.64
N TYR A 389 -14.21 20.57 -1.40
CA TYR A 389 -15.24 21.08 -0.51
C TYR A 389 -14.88 20.87 0.96
N LEU A 390 -15.38 21.73 1.84
CA LEU A 390 -15.28 21.49 3.28
C LEU A 390 -16.14 20.31 3.70
N MET A 391 -15.70 19.61 4.74
CA MET A 391 -16.47 18.54 5.35
C MET A 391 -17.79 19.09 5.92
N SER A 392 -18.91 18.52 5.48
CA SER A 392 -20.26 18.89 5.90
C SER A 392 -21.02 17.66 6.39
N GLY A 393 -21.94 17.83 7.34
CA GLY A 393 -22.76 16.73 7.88
C GLY A 393 -22.16 16.02 9.09
N THR A 394 -22.62 14.80 9.37
CA THR A 394 -22.23 14.03 10.57
C THR A 394 -21.44 12.80 10.16
N TYR A 395 -20.31 12.56 10.84
CA TYR A 395 -19.40 11.44 10.61
C TYR A 395 -19.13 10.71 11.92
N GLU A 396 -18.92 9.40 11.80
CA GLU A 396 -18.60 8.51 12.91
C GLU A 396 -17.23 7.89 12.66
N TYR A 397 -16.35 7.95 13.67
CA TYR A 397 -14.98 7.49 13.56
C TYR A 397 -14.57 6.71 14.81
N LEU A 398 -13.62 5.80 14.62
CA LEU A 398 -12.96 5.05 15.69
C LEU A 398 -11.53 5.55 15.86
N PHE A 399 -11.11 5.73 17.10
CA PHE A 399 -9.74 6.12 17.40
C PHE A 399 -8.74 4.96 17.18
N ASN A 400 -7.54 5.31 16.72
CA ASN A 400 -6.42 4.40 16.58
C ASN A 400 -5.61 4.32 17.88
N PRO A 401 -5.13 3.14 18.29
CA PRO A 401 -4.27 3.01 19.45
C PRO A 401 -2.86 3.59 19.17
N ALA A 402 -2.27 4.27 20.15
CA ALA A 402 -0.96 4.92 20.03
C ALA A 402 0.19 4.12 20.70
N HIS A 403 0.09 2.79 20.79
CA HIS A 403 0.95 1.93 21.64
C HIS A 403 2.48 2.10 21.51
N ASN A 404 2.98 2.70 20.43
CA ASN A 404 4.40 2.86 20.12
C ASN A 404 4.81 4.30 19.74
N LEU A 405 3.92 5.28 19.90
CA LEU A 405 4.25 6.70 19.67
C LEU A 405 4.90 7.26 20.94
N ILE A 406 6.01 8.00 20.79
CA ILE A 406 6.74 8.58 21.93
C ILE A 406 5.77 9.52 22.67
N PRO A 407 5.60 9.41 24.01
CA PRO A 407 4.58 10.16 24.76
C PRO A 407 4.82 11.69 24.85
N THR A 408 5.79 12.24 24.12
CA THR A 408 6.21 13.64 24.25
C THR A 408 5.21 14.60 23.63
N HIS A 409 4.42 14.17 22.63
CA HIS A 409 3.42 15.00 21.99
C HIS A 409 2.01 14.51 22.30
N HIS A 410 1.24 15.36 22.96
CA HIS A 410 -0.14 15.08 23.35
C HIS A 410 -1.12 14.97 22.15
N LEU A 411 -0.69 15.34 20.93
CA LEU A 411 -1.37 15.18 19.65
C LEU A 411 -0.36 14.64 18.62
N TYR A 412 -0.83 13.93 17.59
CA TYR A 412 0.04 13.19 16.66
C TYR A 412 -0.14 13.61 15.20
N PRO A 413 0.23 14.84 14.80
CA PRO A 413 -0.02 15.34 13.44
C PRO A 413 0.75 14.58 12.35
N SER A 414 1.90 13.96 12.67
CA SER A 414 2.68 13.13 11.74
C SER A 414 2.09 11.73 11.52
N ALA A 415 1.11 11.32 12.33
CA ALA A 415 0.50 10.00 12.20
C ALA A 415 -0.49 9.95 11.02
N PHE A 416 -0.72 8.74 10.51
CA PHE A 416 -1.62 8.51 9.37
C PHE A 416 -3.06 8.98 9.66
N ILE A 417 -3.80 9.21 8.58
CA ILE A 417 -5.17 9.73 8.61
C ILE A 417 -6.18 8.59 8.51
N GLY A 418 -7.32 8.77 9.18
CA GLY A 418 -8.48 7.89 9.07
C GLY A 418 -8.83 7.12 10.34
N SER A 419 -10.00 6.49 10.28
CA SER A 419 -10.56 5.67 11.35
C SER A 419 -9.82 4.35 11.51
N ALA A 420 -9.77 3.85 12.75
CA ALA A 420 -9.41 2.46 13.00
C ALA A 420 -10.43 1.50 12.36
N SER A 421 -9.99 0.31 11.97
CA SER A 421 -10.87 -0.82 11.70
C SER A 421 -11.26 -1.50 13.01
N ILE A 422 -12.52 -1.90 13.15
CA ILE A 422 -12.98 -2.74 14.26
C ILE A 422 -12.10 -4.00 14.28
N THR A 423 -11.29 -4.13 15.32
CA THR A 423 -10.30 -5.20 15.53
C THR A 423 -10.35 -5.55 17.01
N ASN A 424 -11.34 -6.35 17.43
CA ASN A 424 -11.56 -7.07 18.70
C ASN A 424 -11.08 -6.53 20.07
N ASP A 425 -10.42 -5.37 20.13
CA ASP A 425 -9.85 -4.71 21.30
C ASP A 425 -10.65 -3.46 21.66
N LYS A 426 -10.34 -2.86 22.81
CA LYS A 426 -11.00 -1.65 23.31
C LYS A 426 -11.02 -0.55 22.25
N HIS A 427 -12.19 -0.29 21.67
CA HIS A 427 -12.38 0.79 20.71
C HIS A 427 -13.11 1.97 21.34
N TYR A 428 -12.68 3.17 20.96
CA TYR A 428 -13.35 4.41 21.33
C TYR A 428 -13.91 5.05 20.07
N GLU A 429 -15.16 5.46 20.14
CA GLU A 429 -15.88 6.08 19.03
C GLU A 429 -16.01 7.59 19.27
N ILE A 430 -16.05 8.37 18.20
CA ILE A 430 -16.42 9.79 18.20
C ILE A 430 -17.37 10.08 17.05
N LYS A 431 -18.40 10.87 17.32
CA LYS A 431 -19.29 11.43 16.30
C LYS A 431 -18.99 12.91 16.14
N ILE A 432 -18.68 13.35 14.93
CA ILE A 432 -18.36 14.75 14.62
C ILE A 432 -19.40 15.28 13.65
N LYS A 433 -20.00 16.42 13.99
CA LYS A 433 -21.02 17.11 13.19
C LYS A 433 -20.49 18.47 12.75
N PHE A 434 -20.23 18.61 11.46
CA PHE A 434 -19.91 19.86 10.80
C PHE A 434 -21.18 20.60 10.38
N SER A 435 -21.07 21.92 10.18
CA SER A 435 -22.17 22.74 9.70
C SER A 435 -22.65 22.26 8.33
N GLN A 436 -23.97 22.24 8.10
CA GLN A 436 -24.53 21.89 6.78
C GLN A 436 -24.18 22.95 5.72
N HIS A 437 -23.98 24.20 6.13
CA HIS A 437 -23.57 25.28 5.22
C HIS A 437 -22.20 25.03 4.59
N TYR A 438 -21.31 24.26 5.24
CA TYR A 438 -19.99 23.95 4.69
C TYR A 438 -20.04 23.14 3.39
N ASP A 439 -21.20 22.55 3.04
CA ASP A 439 -21.37 21.78 1.81
C ASP A 439 -21.27 22.63 0.53
N CYS A 440 -21.50 23.95 0.61
CA CYS A 440 -21.32 24.84 -0.52
C CYS A 440 -19.97 25.59 -0.51
N ILE A 441 -19.17 25.46 0.55
CA ILE A 441 -17.88 26.14 0.66
C ILE A 441 -16.79 25.26 0.05
N ARG A 442 -16.07 25.80 -0.93
CA ARG A 442 -15.02 25.08 -1.65
C ARG A 442 -13.73 25.87 -1.80
N PHE A 443 -12.67 25.12 -2.03
CA PHE A 443 -11.42 25.63 -2.57
C PHE A 443 -11.56 26.01 -4.06
N TYR A 444 -10.54 26.68 -4.59
CA TYR A 444 -10.45 27.14 -5.97
C TYR A 444 -10.44 25.96 -6.95
N THR A 445 -11.08 26.12 -8.11
CA THR A 445 -10.94 25.17 -9.24
C THR A 445 -9.62 25.42 -9.98
N GLN A 446 -9.18 24.46 -10.80
CA GLN A 446 -7.96 24.64 -11.60
C GLN A 446 -8.00 25.89 -12.49
N ASP A 447 -9.11 26.14 -13.18
CA ASP A 447 -9.27 27.35 -14.01
C ASP A 447 -9.16 28.65 -13.20
N GLU A 448 -9.66 28.65 -11.96
CA GLU A 448 -9.54 29.80 -11.06
C GLU A 448 -8.12 29.97 -10.55
N ILE A 449 -7.45 28.87 -10.20
CA ILE A 449 -6.05 28.88 -9.79
C ILE A 449 -5.18 29.39 -10.93
N ASP A 450 -5.37 28.91 -12.16
CA ASP A 450 -4.58 29.34 -13.33
C ASP A 450 -4.75 30.84 -13.61
N LYS A 451 -5.94 31.38 -13.38
CA LYS A 451 -6.18 32.83 -13.43
C LYS A 451 -5.39 33.57 -12.36
N GLU A 452 -5.37 33.10 -11.12
CA GLU A 452 -4.55 33.72 -10.06
C GLU A 452 -3.05 33.61 -10.37
N LEU A 453 -2.59 32.46 -10.87
CA LEU A 453 -1.20 32.25 -11.26
C LEU A 453 -0.75 33.12 -12.43
N SER A 454 -1.67 33.52 -13.31
CA SER A 454 -1.36 34.45 -14.41
C SER A 454 -1.04 35.87 -13.93
N LYS A 455 -1.51 36.25 -12.73
CA LYS A 455 -1.26 37.56 -12.13
C LYS A 455 0.07 37.63 -11.38
N ILE A 456 0.64 36.48 -11.03
CA ILE A 456 1.87 36.38 -10.25
C ILE A 456 3.06 36.33 -11.21
N ASP A 457 3.90 37.36 -11.17
CA ASP A 457 5.18 37.38 -11.86
C ASP A 457 6.31 37.16 -10.86
N ILE A 458 7.18 36.18 -11.13
CA ILE A 458 8.32 35.85 -10.27
C ILE A 458 9.55 35.60 -11.15
N PRO A 459 10.74 36.11 -10.79
CA PRO A 459 11.97 35.91 -11.57
C PRO A 459 12.21 34.44 -11.87
N ARG A 460 12.49 34.08 -13.12
CA ARG A 460 12.84 32.68 -13.42
C ARG A 460 14.19 32.32 -12.77
N PRO A 461 14.31 31.13 -12.17
CA PRO A 461 15.59 30.67 -11.64
C PRO A 461 16.55 30.54 -12.80
N THR A 462 17.68 31.27 -12.76
CA THR A 462 18.66 31.18 -13.84
C THR A 462 19.28 29.78 -13.85
N SER A 463 19.19 29.08 -14.99
CA SER A 463 19.94 27.86 -15.26
C SER A 463 21.43 28.17 -15.10
N ILE A 464 22.06 27.71 -14.03
CA ILE A 464 23.44 28.09 -13.71
C ILE A 464 24.39 27.49 -14.76
N SER A 465 25.14 28.38 -15.42
CA SER A 465 26.28 28.08 -16.26
C SER A 465 27.41 27.41 -15.47
N SER A 466 28.24 26.63 -16.17
CA SER A 466 29.29 25.73 -15.66
C SER A 466 30.35 26.31 -14.71
N VAL A 467 30.32 27.61 -14.38
CA VAL A 467 31.37 28.32 -13.63
C VAL A 467 31.12 28.40 -12.10
N LYS A 468 29.91 28.08 -11.59
CA LYS A 468 29.56 28.21 -10.16
C LYS A 468 29.52 26.90 -9.33
N ARG A 469 30.23 25.84 -9.74
CA ARG A 469 30.18 24.53 -9.04
C ARG A 469 30.70 24.54 -7.59
N GLN A 470 31.65 25.41 -7.22
CA GLN A 470 32.21 25.42 -5.84
C GLN A 470 31.32 26.10 -4.78
N ILE A 471 30.46 27.06 -5.15
CA ILE A 471 29.50 27.71 -4.23
C ILE A 471 28.26 26.81 -4.02
N ASN A 472 28.00 25.88 -4.94
CA ASN A 472 26.86 24.98 -4.88
C ASN A 472 26.98 23.92 -3.79
N ASP A 473 28.17 23.40 -3.48
CA ASP A 473 28.32 22.37 -2.44
C ASP A 473 27.97 22.92 -1.05
N THR A 474 28.37 24.15 -0.73
CA THR A 474 28.02 24.79 0.55
C THR A 474 26.55 25.19 0.60
N GLY A 475 26.01 25.78 -0.47
CA GLY A 475 24.59 26.17 -0.54
C GLY A 475 23.63 24.97 -0.49
N ASN A 476 23.96 23.88 -1.18
CA ASN A 476 23.22 22.62 -1.13
C ASN A 476 23.32 21.97 0.26
N SER A 477 24.49 22.04 0.90
CA SER A 477 24.68 21.51 2.27
C SER A 477 23.85 22.30 3.29
N GLU A 478 23.79 23.63 3.20
CA GLU A 478 22.92 24.46 4.05
C GLU A 478 21.44 24.13 3.83
N ALA A 479 20.99 23.99 2.58
CA ALA A 479 19.61 23.62 2.25
C ALA A 479 19.25 22.22 2.78
N LEU A 480 20.15 21.24 2.63
CA LEU A 480 19.95 19.89 3.13
C LEU A 480 19.92 19.86 4.66
N ASN A 481 20.81 20.58 5.33
CA ASN A 481 20.81 20.69 6.79
C ASN A 481 19.50 21.30 7.32
N TYR A 482 18.98 22.33 6.64
CA TYR A 482 17.69 22.92 6.97
C TYR A 482 16.56 21.89 6.83
N LEU A 483 16.52 21.14 5.72
CA LEU A 483 15.50 20.11 5.48
C LEU A 483 15.57 18.97 6.51
N LEU A 484 16.77 18.44 6.78
CA LEU A 484 16.97 17.42 7.80
C LEU A 484 16.59 17.93 9.19
N GLY A 485 16.86 19.21 9.47
CA GLY A 485 16.38 19.88 10.67
C GLY A 485 14.85 19.88 10.76
N ILE A 486 14.13 20.27 9.70
CA ILE A 486 12.66 20.28 9.66
C ILE A 486 12.06 18.90 9.87
N LEU A 487 12.66 17.88 9.27
CA LEU A 487 12.17 16.51 9.37
C LEU A 487 12.39 15.90 10.77
N SER A 488 13.38 16.41 11.52
CA SER A 488 13.63 16.00 12.90
C SER A 488 12.52 16.48 13.84
N GLU A 489 11.92 15.54 14.58
CA GLU A 489 10.93 15.88 15.60
C GLU A 489 11.52 16.71 16.76
N GLN A 490 12.83 16.63 16.98
CA GLN A 490 13.51 17.30 18.09
C GLN A 490 13.63 18.82 17.91
N THR A 491 13.59 19.30 16.67
CA THR A 491 13.79 20.73 16.37
C THR A 491 12.51 21.53 16.51
N GLU A 492 11.33 20.88 16.48
CA GLU A 492 10.02 21.55 16.46
C GLU A 492 9.91 22.69 15.42
N TYR A 493 10.58 22.57 14.27
CA TYR A 493 10.73 23.59 13.22
C TYR A 493 11.56 24.82 13.59
N ASP A 494 12.20 24.86 14.76
CA ASP A 494 13.17 25.90 15.12
C ASP A 494 14.52 25.59 14.47
N VAL A 495 14.60 25.86 13.17
CA VAL A 495 15.77 25.60 12.33
C VAL A 495 16.13 26.88 11.58
N PRO A 496 17.40 27.34 11.65
CA PRO A 496 17.81 28.55 10.95
C PRO A 496 17.72 28.35 9.43
N GLU A 497 17.07 29.30 8.74
CA GLU A 497 17.02 29.30 7.28
C GLU A 497 18.42 29.49 6.67
N PRO A 498 18.67 28.99 5.43
CA PRO A 498 19.96 29.15 4.77
C PRO A 498 20.38 30.62 4.62
N SER A 499 21.69 30.85 4.70
CA SER A 499 22.26 32.20 4.74
C SER A 499 21.94 33.01 3.48
N TRP A 500 22.00 32.35 2.31
CA TRP A 500 21.68 32.91 0.99
C TRP A 500 20.20 33.23 0.80
N PHE A 501 19.31 32.63 1.60
CA PHE A 501 17.87 32.88 1.55
C PHE A 501 17.48 34.06 2.48
N SER A 502 18.07 34.08 3.68
CA SER A 502 17.74 35.03 4.76
C SER A 502 18.02 36.52 4.46
N GLN A 503 18.92 36.82 3.50
CA GLN A 503 19.40 38.18 3.29
C GLN A 503 18.60 38.98 2.23
N GLN A 504 17.86 38.33 1.33
CA GLN A 504 17.19 39.02 0.21
C GLN A 504 15.80 38.50 -0.17
N ASN A 505 15.27 37.39 0.40
CA ASN A 505 14.03 36.74 -0.07
C ASN A 505 14.03 36.50 -1.61
N ASP A 506 15.20 36.50 -2.23
CA ASP A 506 15.40 36.42 -3.67
C ASP A 506 15.98 35.05 -3.98
N TRP A 507 15.10 34.15 -4.39
CA TRP A 507 15.41 32.77 -4.72
C TRP A 507 16.02 32.63 -6.13
N SER A 508 16.16 33.71 -6.90
CA SER A 508 16.77 33.68 -8.23
C SER A 508 18.19 33.09 -8.25
N SER A 509 18.89 33.19 -7.12
CA SER A 509 20.24 32.65 -6.90
C SER A 509 20.27 31.27 -6.23
N ALA A 510 19.12 30.71 -5.88
CA ALA A 510 19.00 29.47 -5.14
C ALA A 510 19.46 28.26 -5.98
N PRO A 511 20.11 27.25 -5.37
CA PRO A 511 20.44 26.01 -6.06
C PRO A 511 19.19 25.27 -6.55
N ILE A 512 19.27 24.58 -7.69
CA ILE A 512 18.12 23.86 -8.28
C ILE A 512 17.51 22.86 -7.28
N ASP A 513 18.33 22.09 -6.57
CA ASP A 513 17.86 21.08 -5.62
C ASP A 513 17.28 21.66 -4.32
N SER A 514 17.32 22.99 -4.13
CA SER A 514 16.81 23.64 -2.92
C SER A 514 15.31 23.94 -2.93
N LEU A 515 14.55 23.52 -3.96
CA LEU A 515 13.10 23.76 -4.03
C LEU A 515 12.34 23.37 -2.75
N PRO A 516 12.54 22.19 -2.15
CA PRO A 516 11.82 21.83 -0.93
C PRO A 516 12.09 22.81 0.22
N CYS A 517 13.32 23.31 0.34
CA CYS A 517 13.70 24.30 1.34
C CYS A 517 12.92 25.62 1.15
N VAL A 518 12.87 26.11 -0.09
CA VAL A 518 12.13 27.34 -0.43
C VAL A 518 10.63 27.20 -0.13
N ILE A 519 10.04 26.04 -0.46
CA ILE A 519 8.64 25.75 -0.17
C ILE A 519 8.40 25.72 1.34
N HIS A 520 9.24 25.06 2.12
CA HIS A 520 9.09 25.00 3.58
C HIS A 520 9.13 26.37 4.25
N SER A 521 10.00 27.27 3.76
CA SER A 521 10.04 28.65 4.22
C SER A 521 8.78 29.43 3.81
N ALA A 522 8.30 29.28 2.58
CA ALA A 522 7.05 29.91 2.16
C ALA A 522 5.83 29.44 3.00
N VAL A 523 5.76 28.15 3.33
CA VAL A 523 4.76 27.61 4.27
C VAL A 523 4.97 28.17 5.68
N ASN A 524 6.20 28.52 6.07
CA ASN A 524 6.47 29.13 7.38
C ASN A 524 5.87 30.53 7.45
N GLN A 525 6.04 31.30 6.37
CA GLN A 525 5.43 32.61 6.24
C GLN A 525 3.91 32.52 6.35
N ILE A 526 3.28 31.54 5.68
CA ILE A 526 1.84 31.30 5.81
C ILE A 526 1.44 31.05 7.27
N HIS A 527 2.15 30.17 7.96
CA HIS A 527 1.90 29.87 9.38
C HIS A 527 2.04 31.10 10.28
N THR A 528 3.07 31.92 10.07
CA THR A 528 3.26 33.17 10.82
C THR A 528 2.14 34.17 10.58
N THR A 529 1.65 34.30 9.34
CA THR A 529 0.52 35.18 9.00
C THR A 529 -0.77 34.75 9.68
N ILE A 530 -1.07 33.44 9.70
CA ILE A 530 -2.25 32.89 10.38
C ILE A 530 -2.14 33.12 11.89
N SER A 531 -0.97 32.86 12.47
CA SER A 531 -0.73 33.00 13.92
C SER A 531 -0.81 34.45 14.41
N GLN A 532 -0.36 35.41 13.59
CA GLN A 532 -0.39 36.84 13.95
C GLN A 532 -1.75 37.50 13.71
N SER A 533 -2.72 36.80 13.11
CA SER A 533 -4.09 37.27 12.84
C SER A 533 -4.20 38.58 12.04
N THR A 534 -3.15 38.97 11.32
CA THR A 534 -3.12 40.17 10.49
C THR A 534 -4.02 39.98 9.28
N LEU A 535 -5.18 40.64 9.29
CA LEU A 535 -6.20 40.62 8.24
C LEU A 535 -5.74 41.17 6.87
N SER A 536 -4.52 41.70 6.77
CA SER A 536 -4.03 42.40 5.57
C SER A 536 -3.43 41.50 4.49
N LEU A 537 -3.04 40.25 4.80
CA LEU A 537 -2.59 39.28 3.79
C LEU A 537 -3.34 37.95 3.96
N LEU A 538 -3.99 37.50 2.89
CA LEU A 538 -4.64 36.19 2.84
C LEU A 538 -3.57 35.10 2.68
N PRO A 539 -3.69 33.95 3.36
CA PRO A 539 -2.70 32.87 3.25
C PRO A 539 -2.62 32.28 1.83
N TYR A 540 -3.67 32.48 1.02
CA TYR A 540 -3.72 32.03 -0.37
C TYR A 540 -2.76 32.76 -1.30
N ASP A 541 -2.41 34.02 -1.04
CA ASP A 541 -1.45 34.76 -1.88
C ASP A 541 -0.09 34.05 -1.90
N LYS A 542 0.34 33.58 -0.72
CA LYS A 542 1.56 32.79 -0.54
C LYS A 542 1.42 31.35 -1.03
N LEU A 543 0.23 30.74 -0.92
CA LEU A 543 -0.03 29.43 -1.51
C LEU A 543 0.09 29.47 -3.05
N PHE A 544 -0.52 30.47 -3.70
CA PHE A 544 -0.41 30.65 -5.15
C PHE A 544 1.01 31.01 -5.58
N TYR A 545 1.74 31.75 -4.76
CA TYR A 545 3.17 31.94 -4.96
C TYR A 545 3.94 30.61 -4.97
N ILE A 546 3.68 29.69 -4.03
CA ILE A 546 4.27 28.34 -4.02
C ILE A 546 3.92 27.58 -5.29
N TYR A 547 2.66 27.61 -5.72
CA TYR A 547 2.24 26.94 -6.95
C TYR A 547 2.97 27.50 -8.18
N LYS A 548 3.11 28.83 -8.25
CA LYS A 548 3.84 29.49 -9.34
C LYS A 548 5.32 29.15 -9.32
N LEU A 549 5.94 29.04 -8.14
CA LEU A 549 7.32 28.57 -7.99
C LEU A 549 7.49 27.20 -8.62
N ILE A 550 6.61 26.25 -8.29
CA ILE A 550 6.69 24.86 -8.78
C ILE A 550 6.57 24.80 -10.30
N GLU A 551 5.71 25.61 -10.92
CA GLU A 551 5.57 25.70 -12.38
C GLU A 551 6.84 26.21 -13.08
N LEU A 552 7.55 27.15 -12.45
CA LEU A 552 8.69 27.83 -13.05
C LEU A 552 10.04 27.21 -12.64
N TRP A 553 10.07 26.35 -11.63
CA TRP A 553 11.30 25.80 -11.08
C TRP A 553 11.95 24.78 -12.04
N PRO A 554 13.29 24.72 -12.15
CA PRO A 554 13.96 23.75 -13.00
C PRO A 554 13.77 22.34 -12.44
N GLN A 555 14.07 21.32 -13.23
CA GLN A 555 13.91 19.94 -12.76
C GLN A 555 14.88 19.63 -11.61
N ILE A 556 14.33 19.29 -10.44
CA ILE A 556 15.10 18.81 -9.28
C ILE A 556 15.41 17.31 -9.40
N SER A 557 16.40 16.86 -8.63
CA SER A 557 16.74 15.44 -8.46
C SER A 557 15.61 14.62 -7.82
N MET A 558 15.63 13.30 -8.04
CA MET A 558 14.60 12.40 -7.53
C MET A 558 14.62 12.35 -6.00
N GLU A 559 15.81 12.32 -5.42
CA GLU A 559 16.07 12.32 -3.98
C GLU A 559 15.43 13.54 -3.31
N MET A 560 15.58 14.73 -3.91
CA MET A 560 14.99 15.95 -3.36
C MET A 560 13.47 16.01 -3.53
N SER A 561 12.93 15.37 -4.58
CA SER A 561 11.47 15.32 -4.77
C SER A 561 10.75 14.51 -3.68
N PHE A 562 11.42 13.55 -3.02
CA PHE A 562 10.81 12.80 -1.90
C PHE A 562 10.51 13.68 -0.67
N PHE A 563 11.28 14.75 -0.43
CA PHE A 563 11.00 15.69 0.67
C PHE A 563 9.63 16.38 0.49
N LEU A 564 9.19 16.58 -0.75
CA LEU A 564 7.87 17.15 -1.06
C LEU A 564 6.72 16.16 -0.83
N LEU A 565 7.02 14.87 -0.63
CA LEU A 565 6.05 13.82 -0.31
C LEU A 565 5.97 13.49 1.20
N ASP A 566 6.71 14.21 2.05
CA ASP A 566 6.64 14.04 3.50
C ASP A 566 5.35 14.64 4.08
N CYS A 567 4.95 14.19 5.28
CA CYS A 567 3.80 14.74 6.04
C CYS A 567 3.91 16.24 6.35
N THR A 568 5.12 16.80 6.32
CA THR A 568 5.36 18.24 6.53
C THR A 568 4.80 19.12 5.40
N LEU A 569 4.56 18.57 4.21
CA LEU A 569 3.96 19.25 3.05
C LEU A 569 2.70 18.50 2.58
N PRO A 570 1.53 18.78 3.21
CA PRO A 570 0.30 18.05 2.93
C PRO A 570 -0.41 18.48 1.63
N ASP A 571 0.07 19.53 0.97
CA ASP A 571 -0.60 20.13 -0.19
C ASP A 571 -0.59 19.21 -1.42
N GLY A 572 -1.78 19.01 -2.01
CA GLY A 572 -1.96 18.09 -3.13
C GLY A 572 -1.20 18.48 -4.39
N ARG A 573 -1.00 19.77 -4.67
CA ARG A 573 -0.30 20.24 -5.87
C ARG A 573 1.21 20.11 -5.72
N ILE A 574 1.74 20.42 -4.53
CA ILE A 574 3.14 20.17 -4.17
C ILE A 574 3.47 18.68 -4.36
N ARG A 575 2.63 17.80 -3.81
CA ARG A 575 2.81 16.34 -3.92
C ARG A 575 2.68 15.85 -5.35
N SER A 576 1.74 16.39 -6.12
CA SER A 576 1.56 16.06 -7.55
C SER A 576 2.81 16.33 -8.39
N TYR A 577 3.57 17.39 -8.09
CA TYR A 577 4.84 17.65 -8.77
C TYR A 577 5.83 16.49 -8.59
N SER A 578 6.01 15.99 -7.36
CA SER A 578 6.89 14.84 -7.12
C SER A 578 6.36 13.55 -7.73
N VAL A 579 5.05 13.35 -7.76
CA VAL A 579 4.47 12.18 -8.45
C VAL A 579 4.72 12.24 -9.96
N SER A 580 4.68 13.43 -10.58
CA SER A 580 5.02 13.59 -11.99
C SER A 580 6.47 13.18 -12.31
N LYS A 581 7.39 13.33 -11.34
CA LYS A 581 8.78 12.84 -11.43
C LYS A 581 8.84 11.32 -11.30
N LEU A 582 8.14 10.76 -10.31
CA LEU A 582 8.01 9.32 -10.14
C LEU A 582 7.42 8.63 -11.39
N GLU A 583 6.44 9.26 -12.05
CA GLU A 583 5.84 8.72 -13.27
C GLU A 583 6.86 8.60 -14.42
N GLN A 584 7.89 9.45 -14.46
CA GLN A 584 8.91 9.43 -15.51
C GLN A 584 9.95 8.32 -15.31
N LEU A 585 10.05 7.74 -14.10
CA LEU A 585 11.05 6.72 -13.79
C LEU A 585 10.81 5.43 -14.59
N PRO A 586 11.88 4.77 -15.07
CA PRO A 586 11.76 3.41 -15.57
C PRO A 586 11.40 2.46 -14.41
N ASP A 587 10.80 1.31 -14.74
CA ASP A 587 10.32 0.36 -13.72
C ASP A 587 11.42 -0.09 -12.72
N HIS A 588 12.67 -0.27 -13.17
CA HIS A 588 13.77 -0.68 -12.28
C HIS A 588 14.15 0.39 -11.25
N GLU A 589 14.16 1.67 -11.62
CA GLU A 589 14.37 2.78 -10.68
C GLU A 589 13.14 2.96 -9.77
N PHE A 590 11.93 2.84 -10.31
CA PHE A 590 10.71 2.88 -9.51
C PHE A 590 10.70 1.78 -8.43
N ILE A 591 11.11 0.57 -8.81
CA ILE A 591 11.28 -0.58 -7.90
C ILE A 591 12.32 -0.29 -6.81
N PHE A 592 13.42 0.38 -7.15
CA PHE A 592 14.46 0.78 -6.21
C PHE A 592 13.93 1.75 -5.14
N TYR A 593 13.12 2.72 -5.56
CA TYR A 593 12.51 3.71 -4.66
C TYR A 593 11.18 3.28 -4.03
N LEU A 594 10.67 2.07 -4.33
CA LEU A 594 9.38 1.60 -3.87
C LEU A 594 9.18 1.66 -2.35
N PRO A 595 10.18 1.37 -1.48
CA PRO A 595 10.02 1.52 -0.04
C PRO A 595 9.69 2.97 0.39
N GLN A 596 10.38 3.96 -0.17
CA GLN A 596 10.15 5.38 0.10
C GLN A 596 8.79 5.84 -0.45
N ILE A 597 8.38 5.30 -1.61
CA ILE A 597 7.05 5.54 -2.21
C ILE A 597 5.93 5.01 -1.31
N ILE A 598 6.08 3.80 -0.75
CA ILE A 598 5.12 3.23 0.21
C ILE A 598 5.08 4.06 1.50
N GLN A 599 6.23 4.57 1.96
CA GLN A 599 6.24 5.47 3.10
C GLN A 599 5.46 6.77 2.83
N ALA A 600 5.68 7.39 1.67
CA ALA A 600 4.96 8.59 1.25
C ALA A 600 3.44 8.38 1.15
N MET A 601 3.00 7.18 0.73
CA MET A 601 1.59 6.79 0.64
C MET A 601 0.87 6.87 2.01
N HIS A 602 1.59 6.65 3.12
CA HIS A 602 1.02 6.76 4.46
C HIS A 602 0.66 8.20 4.84
N PHE A 603 1.25 9.19 4.18
CA PHE A 603 1.01 10.61 4.40
C PHE A 603 -0.04 11.21 3.44
N GLU A 604 -0.57 10.41 2.51
CA GLU A 604 -1.64 10.85 1.61
C GLU A 604 -2.95 11.08 2.38
N LEU A 605 -3.48 12.31 2.27
CA LEU A 605 -4.66 12.76 3.01
C LEU A 605 -5.95 12.06 2.57
N TYR A 606 -6.02 11.77 1.27
CA TYR A 606 -7.19 11.20 0.61
C TYR A 606 -6.88 9.77 0.15
N VAL A 607 -7.93 9.04 -0.21
CA VAL A 607 -7.77 7.69 -0.75
C VAL A 607 -7.44 7.78 -2.24
N ASP A 608 -8.11 8.65 -2.97
CA ASP A 608 -7.84 8.87 -4.40
C ASP A 608 -6.84 10.01 -4.61
N THR A 609 -5.57 9.64 -4.84
CA THR A 609 -4.43 10.58 -4.93
C THR A 609 -3.50 10.20 -6.09
N PRO A 610 -2.64 11.12 -6.59
CA PRO A 610 -1.78 10.84 -7.75
C PRO A 610 -0.86 9.68 -7.44
N LEU A 611 -0.31 9.68 -6.22
CA LEU A 611 0.60 8.67 -5.74
C LEU A 611 -0.08 7.29 -5.68
N ASN A 612 -1.28 7.21 -5.11
CA ASN A 612 -2.02 5.95 -5.00
C ASN A 612 -2.39 5.39 -6.39
N ARG A 613 -2.80 6.25 -7.33
CA ARG A 613 -3.04 5.86 -8.73
C ARG A 613 -1.78 5.38 -9.44
N LEU A 614 -0.65 6.07 -9.25
CA LEU A 614 0.63 5.67 -9.84
C LEU A 614 1.09 4.31 -9.30
N ILE A 615 0.99 4.10 -7.98
CA ILE A 615 1.32 2.82 -7.34
C ILE A 615 0.45 1.70 -7.93
N LEU A 616 -0.87 1.89 -8.04
CA LEU A 616 -1.79 0.92 -8.65
C LEU A 616 -1.45 0.68 -10.13
N LYS A 617 -1.25 1.73 -10.92
CA LYS A 617 -0.91 1.65 -12.34
C LYS A 617 0.35 0.83 -12.56
N ARG A 618 1.41 1.08 -11.80
CA ARG A 618 2.68 0.36 -11.93
C ARG A 618 2.59 -1.08 -11.40
N SER A 619 1.94 -1.30 -10.27
CA SER A 619 1.81 -2.64 -9.67
C SER A 619 0.93 -3.59 -10.50
N LEU A 620 -0.15 -3.09 -11.11
CA LEU A 620 -1.04 -3.91 -11.94
C LEU A 620 -0.48 -4.20 -13.33
N CYS A 621 0.47 -3.39 -13.81
CA CYS A 621 1.10 -3.53 -15.13
C CYS A 621 2.49 -4.20 -15.09
N ASN A 622 3.04 -4.45 -13.91
CA ASN A 622 4.33 -5.12 -13.75
C ASN A 622 4.29 -6.03 -12.51
N ARG A 623 4.35 -7.34 -12.72
CA ARG A 623 4.29 -8.34 -11.65
C ARG A 623 5.34 -8.11 -10.56
N THR A 624 6.56 -7.73 -10.90
CA THR A 624 7.64 -7.50 -9.92
C THR A 624 7.29 -6.36 -8.97
N ILE A 625 6.77 -5.25 -9.51
CA ILE A 625 6.30 -4.11 -8.71
C ILE A 625 5.13 -4.55 -7.83
N GLY A 626 4.13 -5.23 -8.41
CA GLY A 626 2.96 -5.68 -7.68
C GLY A 626 3.26 -6.66 -6.57
N GLN A 627 4.16 -7.61 -6.80
CA GLN A 627 4.59 -8.56 -5.78
C GLN A 627 5.32 -7.87 -4.62
N ARG A 628 6.23 -6.91 -4.91
CA ARG A 628 6.90 -6.13 -3.85
C ARG A 628 5.91 -5.27 -3.06
N LEU A 629 4.93 -4.67 -3.73
CA LEU A 629 3.86 -3.92 -3.08
C LEU A 629 3.04 -4.82 -2.14
N PHE A 630 2.58 -5.98 -2.64
CA PHE A 630 1.82 -6.95 -1.86
C PHE A 630 2.54 -7.34 -0.57
N TRP A 631 3.81 -7.73 -0.65
CA TRP A 631 4.58 -8.15 0.52
C TRP A 631 4.89 -7.00 1.47
N SER A 632 5.18 -5.81 0.94
CA SER A 632 5.42 -4.62 1.76
C SER A 632 4.17 -4.26 2.58
N LEU A 633 2.98 -4.32 1.98
CA LEU A 633 1.73 -4.00 2.68
C LEU A 633 1.27 -5.13 3.62
N THR A 634 1.45 -6.40 3.23
CA THR A 634 1.06 -7.56 4.05
C THR A 634 1.92 -7.71 5.32
N THR A 635 3.21 -7.37 5.23
CA THR A 635 4.08 -7.38 6.42
C THR A 635 3.70 -6.29 7.41
N GLN A 636 3.32 -5.10 6.93
CA GLN A 636 2.81 -4.03 7.78
C GLN A 636 1.49 -4.42 8.48
N SER A 637 0.57 -5.09 7.77
CA SER A 637 -0.69 -5.55 8.36
C SER A 637 -0.47 -6.56 9.50
N THR A 638 0.44 -7.51 9.30
CA THR A 638 0.73 -8.56 10.29
C THR A 638 1.53 -8.05 11.50
N LEU A 639 2.43 -7.09 11.29
CA LEU A 639 3.12 -6.37 12.39
C LEU A 639 2.12 -5.65 13.30
N SER A 640 1.03 -5.08 12.75
CA SER A 640 0.00 -4.44 13.57
C SER A 640 -0.81 -5.40 14.43
N ALA A 641 -0.93 -6.67 14.03
CA ALA A 641 -1.69 -7.70 14.74
C ALA A 641 -0.87 -8.45 15.80
N SER A 642 0.46 -8.47 15.71
CA SER A 642 1.35 -9.23 16.63
C SER A 642 1.85 -8.43 17.84
N ILE A 643 1.47 -7.15 17.95
CA ILE A 643 1.83 -6.25 19.06
C ILE A 643 0.94 -6.46 20.31
N THR A 644 -0.02 -7.37 20.25
CA THR A 644 -0.84 -7.84 21.38
C THR A 644 -0.08 -8.74 22.37
N SER A 645 1.13 -9.21 22.04
CA SER A 645 1.97 -10.01 22.95
C SER A 645 3.08 -9.18 23.62
N PRO A 646 3.22 -9.18 24.96
CA PRO A 646 4.17 -8.29 25.67
C PRO A 646 5.66 -8.61 25.47
N ASP A 647 6.02 -9.78 24.93
CA ASP A 647 7.33 -10.37 25.19
C ASP A 647 8.33 -10.34 24.01
N TYR A 648 7.98 -9.76 22.85
CA TYR A 648 8.82 -9.86 21.65
C TYR A 648 9.76 -8.67 21.35
N LEU A 649 9.86 -7.67 22.22
CA LEU A 649 10.71 -6.48 21.99
C LEU A 649 11.96 -6.44 22.89
N THR A 650 12.72 -7.52 22.93
CA THR A 650 14.15 -7.42 23.25
C THR A 650 14.93 -7.83 22.01
N VAL A 651 15.97 -7.06 21.65
CA VAL A 651 16.91 -7.24 20.53
C VAL A 651 16.62 -6.37 19.28
N LYS A 652 16.97 -5.07 19.31
CA LYS A 652 18.16 -4.45 18.65
C LYS A 652 18.03 -2.94 18.35
N SER A 653 19.12 -2.21 18.65
CA SER A 653 19.57 -0.86 18.22
C SER A 653 18.72 0.39 18.55
N PRO A 654 19.28 1.40 19.26
CA PRO A 654 18.59 2.67 19.58
C PRO A 654 18.44 3.68 18.42
N GLU A 655 19.01 3.44 17.24
CA GLU A 655 19.23 4.48 16.22
C GLU A 655 18.32 4.40 14.98
N GLN A 656 17.34 3.49 14.95
CA GLN A 656 16.30 3.47 13.90
C GLN A 656 14.92 3.60 14.54
N LYS A 657 14.65 4.75 15.17
CA LYS A 657 13.32 5.13 15.64
C LYS A 657 12.57 5.89 14.54
N THR A 658 12.31 5.23 13.41
CA THR A 658 11.29 5.70 12.47
C THR A 658 9.94 5.14 12.92
N ALA A 659 8.89 5.95 12.83
CA ALA A 659 7.54 5.67 13.33
C ALA A 659 7.11 4.22 13.07
N PRO A 660 6.49 3.53 14.05
CA PRO A 660 6.05 2.15 13.88
C PRO A 660 5.11 2.06 12.67
N ASN A 661 5.38 1.08 11.80
CA ASN A 661 4.61 0.72 10.61
C ASN A 661 3.19 0.27 10.96
N ILE A 662 2.33 1.19 11.43
CA ILE A 662 0.91 0.92 11.60
C ILE A 662 0.30 0.86 10.21
N PHE A 663 -0.35 -0.26 9.89
CA PHE A 663 -0.98 -0.52 8.60
C PHE A 663 -2.02 0.55 8.26
N SER A 664 -1.61 1.54 7.47
CA SER A 664 -2.40 2.76 7.23
C SER A 664 -3.65 2.48 6.41
N ARG A 665 -4.68 3.33 6.56
CA ARG A 665 -5.92 3.32 5.77
C ARG A 665 -5.66 3.08 4.28
N ASN A 666 -4.79 3.88 3.67
CA ASN A 666 -4.50 3.81 2.23
C ASN A 666 -3.80 2.49 1.86
N GLY A 667 -2.86 2.01 2.69
CA GLY A 667 -2.18 0.74 2.46
C GLY A 667 -3.14 -0.45 2.43
N ARG A 668 -4.17 -0.46 3.29
CA ARG A 668 -5.17 -1.53 3.26
C ARG A 668 -6.04 -1.48 2.01
N ILE A 669 -6.52 -0.29 1.65
CA ILE A 669 -7.34 -0.10 0.45
C ILE A 669 -6.56 -0.55 -0.79
N LEU A 670 -5.30 -0.10 -0.95
CA LEU A 670 -4.48 -0.49 -2.08
C LEU A 670 -4.18 -1.98 -2.13
N LEU A 671 -3.96 -2.62 -0.97
CA LEU A 671 -3.77 -4.07 -0.90
C LEU A 671 -5.01 -4.84 -1.38
N GLU A 672 -6.21 -4.43 -0.94
CA GLU A 672 -7.46 -5.07 -1.36
C GLU A 672 -7.75 -4.84 -2.85
N LEU A 673 -7.55 -3.62 -3.35
CA LEU A 673 -7.66 -3.33 -4.78
C LEU A 673 -6.68 -4.17 -5.60
N TYR A 674 -5.41 -4.24 -5.18
CA TYR A 674 -4.41 -5.03 -5.88
C TYR A 674 -4.79 -6.52 -5.94
N LYS A 675 -5.24 -7.12 -4.83
CA LYS A 675 -5.69 -8.52 -4.80
C LYS A 675 -6.79 -8.81 -5.84
N ILE A 676 -7.71 -7.88 -6.02
CA ILE A 676 -8.84 -8.03 -6.95
C ILE A 676 -8.40 -7.89 -8.41
N TYR A 677 -7.53 -6.90 -8.68
CA TYR A 677 -7.20 -6.51 -10.05
C TYR A 677 -5.91 -7.12 -10.61
N CYS A 678 -5.06 -7.74 -9.79
CA CYS A 678 -3.80 -8.35 -10.23
C CYS A 678 -3.98 -9.56 -11.16
N GLY A 679 -5.18 -10.13 -11.23
CA GLY A 679 -5.50 -11.28 -12.08
C GLY A 679 -5.31 -12.62 -11.35
N ILE A 680 -6.06 -13.63 -11.80
CA ILE A 680 -6.21 -14.90 -11.09
C ILE A 680 -4.88 -15.66 -10.90
N ASN A 681 -4.01 -15.65 -11.91
CA ASN A 681 -2.73 -16.37 -11.87
C ASN A 681 -1.79 -15.75 -10.82
N ILE A 682 -1.59 -14.43 -10.91
CA ILE A 682 -0.73 -13.69 -9.96
C ILE A 682 -1.30 -13.80 -8.55
N PHE A 683 -2.62 -13.66 -8.39
CA PHE A 683 -3.26 -13.80 -7.09
C PHE A 683 -3.05 -15.20 -6.48
N ASN A 684 -3.28 -16.27 -7.25
CA ASN A 684 -3.07 -17.65 -6.79
C ASN A 684 -1.61 -17.90 -6.39
N ASP A 685 -0.65 -17.35 -7.14
CA ASP A 685 0.76 -17.43 -6.79
C ASP A 685 1.06 -16.72 -5.46
N LEU A 686 0.58 -15.49 -5.27
CA LEU A 686 0.75 -14.73 -4.03
C LEU A 686 0.10 -15.44 -2.83
N GLN A 687 -1.07 -16.03 -3.03
CA GLN A 687 -1.74 -16.83 -2.00
C GLN A 687 -0.93 -18.08 -1.63
N THR A 688 -0.35 -18.75 -2.61
CA THR A 688 0.53 -19.90 -2.38
C THR A 688 1.77 -19.48 -1.59
N GLN A 689 2.40 -18.36 -1.97
CA GLN A 689 3.52 -17.79 -1.22
C GLN A 689 3.15 -17.47 0.23
N LEU A 690 1.97 -16.86 0.48
CA LEU A 690 1.49 -16.53 1.81
C LEU A 690 1.27 -17.79 2.66
N ARG A 691 0.60 -18.81 2.10
CA ARG A 691 0.38 -20.11 2.77
C ARG A 691 1.70 -20.76 3.17
N ILE A 692 2.69 -20.77 2.27
CA ILE A 692 4.03 -21.31 2.55
C ILE A 692 4.68 -20.53 3.69
N SER A 693 4.67 -19.19 3.63
CA SER A 693 5.27 -18.33 4.65
C SER A 693 4.66 -18.55 6.04
N LEU A 694 3.32 -18.63 6.12
CA LEU A 694 2.61 -18.91 7.38
C LEU A 694 2.97 -20.29 7.93
N ARG A 695 3.00 -21.33 7.09
CA ARG A 695 3.40 -22.69 7.52
C ARG A 695 4.83 -22.72 8.05
N LEU A 696 5.77 -22.06 7.37
CA LEU A 696 7.15 -21.96 7.81
C LEU A 696 7.28 -21.17 9.13
N SER A 697 6.49 -20.11 9.31
CA SER A 697 6.43 -19.36 10.57
C SER A 697 5.98 -20.25 11.73
N THR A 698 4.91 -21.03 11.55
CA THR A 698 4.41 -21.98 12.55
C THR A 698 5.47 -23.01 12.92
N ILE A 699 6.17 -23.58 11.93
CA ILE A 699 7.26 -24.54 12.18
C ILE A 699 8.38 -23.88 12.99
N ASN A 700 8.80 -22.67 12.60
CA ASN A 700 9.82 -21.93 13.31
C ASN A 700 9.43 -21.61 14.76
N GLN A 701 8.16 -21.25 15.00
CA GLN A 701 7.66 -21.02 16.36
C GLN A 701 7.74 -22.27 17.22
N ARG A 702 7.41 -23.46 16.67
CA ARG A 702 7.50 -24.73 17.40
C ARG A 702 8.93 -25.13 17.72
N ILE A 703 9.84 -25.01 16.74
CA ILE A 703 11.27 -25.29 16.96
C ILE A 703 11.81 -24.40 18.09
N ARG A 704 11.50 -23.09 18.05
CA ARG A 704 11.89 -22.14 19.10
C ARG A 704 11.26 -22.46 20.47
N GLY A 705 10.04 -23.01 20.50
CA GLY A 705 9.40 -23.47 21.73
C GLY A 705 10.16 -24.62 22.39
N ILE A 706 10.67 -25.57 21.61
CA ILE A 706 11.41 -26.73 22.10
C ILE A 706 12.81 -26.34 22.59
N ASP A 707 13.51 -25.47 21.86
CA ASP A 707 14.85 -24.99 22.24
C ASP A 707 14.86 -24.23 23.58
N ARG A 708 13.74 -23.63 23.99
CA ARG A 708 13.60 -22.95 25.28
C ARG A 708 13.49 -23.90 26.48
N HIS A 709 13.13 -25.17 26.25
CA HIS A 709 12.85 -26.14 27.31
C HIS A 709 13.87 -27.30 27.39
N GLY A 710 14.81 -27.42 26.45
CA GLY A 710 15.80 -28.50 26.40
C GLY A 710 17.25 -28.08 26.70
N SER A 711 18.03 -28.95 27.35
CA SER A 711 19.48 -28.80 27.51
C SER A 711 20.22 -28.80 26.16
N GLU A 712 21.18 -27.87 25.97
CA GLU A 712 21.78 -27.45 24.68
C GLU A 712 22.29 -28.56 23.74
N SER A 713 22.66 -29.74 24.26
CA SER A 713 23.17 -30.86 23.46
C SER A 713 22.08 -31.86 23.03
N GLN A 714 20.99 -31.98 23.79
CA GLN A 714 19.82 -32.79 23.42
C GLN A 714 18.84 -32.00 22.54
N SER A 715 18.70 -30.68 22.78
CA SER A 715 17.79 -29.81 22.01
C SER A 715 18.16 -29.73 20.52
N LYS A 716 19.46 -29.70 20.17
CA LYS A 716 19.92 -29.61 18.78
C LYS A 716 19.64 -30.86 17.93
N LYS A 717 19.74 -32.06 18.52
CA LYS A 717 19.39 -33.31 17.81
C LYS A 717 17.87 -33.45 17.66
N SER A 718 17.10 -33.10 18.69
CA SER A 718 15.64 -33.13 18.61
C SER A 718 15.09 -32.10 17.64
N SER A 719 15.70 -30.90 17.53
CA SER A 719 15.22 -29.85 16.62
C SER A 719 15.52 -30.17 15.15
N SER A 720 16.65 -30.81 14.82
CA SER A 720 16.95 -31.25 13.46
C SER A 720 16.03 -32.40 13.00
N GLU A 721 15.79 -33.40 13.86
CA GLU A 721 14.91 -34.53 13.54
C GLU A 721 13.45 -34.06 13.40
N LEU A 722 12.99 -33.17 14.29
CA LEU A 722 11.64 -32.60 14.22
C LEU A 722 11.48 -31.70 12.98
N LYS A 723 12.51 -30.94 12.60
CA LYS A 723 12.51 -30.16 11.35
C LYS A 723 12.33 -31.07 10.14
N GLN A 724 13.11 -32.15 10.04
CA GLN A 724 13.01 -33.11 8.94
C GLN A 724 11.65 -33.83 8.93
N GLN A 725 11.12 -34.25 10.09
CA GLN A 725 9.79 -34.86 10.18
C GLN A 725 8.67 -33.90 9.76
N LEU A 726 8.74 -32.63 10.18
CA LEU A 726 7.74 -31.62 9.82
C LEU A 726 7.82 -31.26 8.33
N LEU A 727 9.02 -31.16 7.75
CA LEU A 727 9.21 -30.95 6.31
C LEU A 727 8.74 -32.16 5.50
N PHE A 728 8.95 -33.39 5.99
CA PHE A 728 8.48 -34.61 5.36
C PHE A 728 6.95 -34.68 5.32
N ARG A 729 6.28 -34.39 6.44
CA ARG A 729 4.80 -34.29 6.49
C ARG A 729 4.25 -33.21 5.56
N LEU A 730 4.99 -32.11 5.38
CA LEU A 730 4.60 -31.06 4.42
C LEU A 730 4.75 -31.49 2.97
N LYS A 731 5.73 -32.34 2.65
CA LYS A 731 5.95 -32.87 1.29
C LYS A 731 4.89 -33.91 0.91
N GLU A 732 4.49 -34.79 1.83
CA GLU A 732 3.51 -35.86 1.55
C GLU A 732 2.09 -35.35 1.26
N GLN A 733 1.71 -34.17 1.76
CA GLN A 733 0.35 -33.66 1.60
C GLN A 733 0.02 -33.13 0.18
N ASN A 734 1.02 -32.78 -0.66
CA ASN A 734 0.87 -32.60 -2.11
C ASN A 734 2.19 -32.11 -2.76
N PRO A 735 2.75 -32.77 -3.80
CA PRO A 735 4.02 -32.38 -4.41
C PRO A 735 4.00 -31.01 -5.11
N ASN A 736 2.84 -30.57 -5.61
CA ASN A 736 2.68 -29.28 -6.30
C ASN A 736 2.40 -28.09 -5.35
N THR A 737 2.40 -28.30 -4.02
CA THR A 737 2.07 -27.21 -3.06
C THR A 737 3.15 -26.13 -2.95
N TRP A 738 4.38 -26.43 -3.35
CA TRP A 738 5.53 -25.52 -3.25
C TRP A 738 5.82 -24.77 -4.55
N CYS A 739 5.12 -25.11 -5.64
CA CYS A 739 5.30 -24.49 -6.94
C CYS A 739 4.71 -23.08 -6.94
N CYS A 740 5.54 -22.09 -6.68
CA CYS A 740 5.19 -20.68 -6.81
C CYS A 740 6.42 -19.85 -7.16
N VAL A 741 6.20 -18.63 -7.60
CA VAL A 741 7.29 -17.66 -7.75
C VAL A 741 7.88 -17.33 -6.38
N SER A 742 9.19 -17.13 -6.29
CA SER A 742 9.84 -16.77 -5.02
C SER A 742 9.33 -15.40 -4.54
N PRO A 743 8.97 -15.24 -3.25
CA PRO A 743 8.60 -13.95 -2.66
C PRO A 743 9.68 -12.87 -2.81
N PHE A 744 10.95 -13.27 -2.84
CA PHE A 744 12.11 -12.37 -2.90
C PHE A 744 12.46 -11.93 -4.31
N ASP A 745 12.31 -12.83 -5.29
CA ASP A 745 12.69 -12.60 -6.68
C ASP A 745 11.63 -13.20 -7.61
N SER A 746 10.95 -12.33 -8.35
CA SER A 746 9.87 -12.71 -9.26
C SER A 746 10.35 -13.55 -10.45
N SER A 747 11.65 -13.52 -10.76
CA SER A 747 12.25 -14.33 -11.82
C SER A 747 12.56 -15.77 -11.37
N CYS A 748 12.53 -16.06 -10.07
CA CYS A 748 12.77 -17.38 -9.54
C CYS A 748 11.46 -18.14 -9.31
N LEU A 749 11.42 -19.41 -9.70
CA LEU A 749 10.34 -20.33 -9.41
C LEU A 749 10.82 -21.34 -8.36
N TYR A 750 10.07 -21.49 -7.29
CA TYR A 750 10.23 -22.64 -6.40
C TYR A 750 9.64 -23.87 -7.07
N GLY A 751 10.44 -24.93 -7.08
CA GLY A 751 10.05 -26.25 -7.59
C GLY A 751 9.77 -27.21 -6.43
N GLU A 752 10.15 -28.47 -6.62
CA GLU A 752 10.03 -29.48 -5.57
C GLU A 752 10.96 -29.19 -4.39
N LEU A 753 10.45 -29.40 -3.17
CA LEU A 753 11.24 -29.29 -1.95
C LEU A 753 12.20 -30.48 -1.83
N LEU A 754 13.51 -30.18 -1.86
CA LEU A 754 14.59 -31.13 -1.58
C LEU A 754 14.84 -31.17 -0.06
N ILE A 755 14.16 -32.09 0.63
CA ILE A 755 14.24 -32.23 2.10
C ILE A 755 15.67 -32.52 2.55
N ASP A 756 16.44 -33.30 1.79
CA ASP A 756 17.80 -33.68 2.15
C ASP A 756 18.77 -32.47 2.22
N GLU A 757 18.45 -31.37 1.52
CA GLU A 757 19.23 -30.14 1.54
C GLU A 757 18.72 -29.09 2.56
N CYS A 758 17.54 -29.33 3.17
CA CYS A 758 16.89 -28.41 4.12
C CYS A 758 17.32 -28.67 5.56
#